data_AF-A0A7C5XL22-F1
#
_entry.id   AF-A0A7C5XL22-F1
#
_cell.length_a   1.000
_cell.length_b   1.000
_cell.length_c   1.000
_cell.angle_alpha   90.00
_cell.angle_beta   90.00
_cell.angle_gamma   90.00
#
_symmetry.space_group_name_H-M   'P 1'
#
loop_
_entity.id
_entity.type
_entity.pdbx_description
1 polymer ?
#
loop_
_entity_poly.entity_id
_entity_poly.type
_entity_poly.pdbx_seq_one_letter_code
_entity_poly.pdbx_strand_id
1 'polypeptide(L)'
;MISPSLSNDSGGFTTGRDRVKESTSINRFVSPANGGNSLVCASVLNNVDSGTINNAIEHLKRLGAKIEGNTLQEPINCGGLVLMAIPQQHFTELASALGVDIICTWSVGDKCIALIDEGLVKALGLVHEPVELTCPKLPCTVRVLAPEWRLIGDAKLAKVGDYYLLCYKNNCAKTDEQSLHGVLQGLGVPDSIAIEVEDLVLPNTPLGVFIGSFSDGFNEYPVYRTRDKLVVRATRVVYRDGEPVEEVREGVLYEGPLEAIIARDRLTNLVYYILKTKYQAYVGFDLGDVVDNAVERGDPGIANTRKEWVKAGLRLLFRRAFEKGVEVTNVYTGPYPDGWHDGIIDYPAATWDCDSTVLEGLIDFVIKNYDANRRQALANVGLSLGAVYAPALKFHWGVFENKIVVNSGEPWLGKTTLMQAIMNALGIYGRIYGTDEPSRTTPRVRNLLTSSMAPVVFNDVDEQTFEALRNYGLASTTDAVVTGVQAASAGRGFREVFITVANAFIITNLKIGKIAEIMSGNTRRTAWMRRFLFITWEPQRLKPNVKVPSFNNHPGRLIGCLRELWNNEDVRRDLLNSSDYLELSAKATKYFFIRYGIEVTPIIEALIYTKNEYAKTIEEFEAVTTPEREVIKNMENVTKNLGYVADAYGIITALVNNPIAFDAKITYSRKQVDLKEWEELAKALGRDPGRYPLSPDDRRSADRIDLLLDMLYGLYQRGLTRVVLFAKSQDGVVKWTPRTLFNAINSNYPDNSGKKRPGYSISLVELARQLLPTTLEEDEQGQGQGGQEQQRQG
;
A
#
# COMPACT_ATOMS: atom_id res chain seq x y z
N MET A 1 12.68 -47.55 -33.27
CA MET A 1 11.41 -48.05 -32.72
C MET A 1 11.29 -49.53 -33.07
N ILE A 2 11.71 -50.39 -32.14
CA ILE A 2 11.57 -51.85 -32.13
C ILE A 2 11.32 -52.17 -30.63
N SER A 3 10.22 -52.83 -30.28
CA SER A 3 9.89 -53.33 -28.93
C SER A 3 10.73 -54.60 -28.61
N PRO A 4 10.83 -55.20 -27.38
CA PRO A 4 9.86 -55.22 -26.26
C PRO A 4 10.46 -55.39 -24.81
N SER A 5 9.56 -55.70 -23.84
CA SER A 5 9.71 -56.53 -22.60
C SER A 5 10.40 -56.03 -21.31
N LEU A 6 9.59 -55.99 -20.24
CA LEU A 6 9.75 -56.55 -18.86
C LEU A 6 11.15 -56.89 -18.32
N SER A 7 11.49 -56.37 -17.12
CA SER A 7 11.74 -57.16 -15.89
C SER A 7 12.28 -56.28 -14.73
N ASN A 8 11.69 -56.48 -13.55
CA ASN A 8 12.26 -56.13 -12.24
C ASN A 8 13.48 -57.04 -11.94
N ASP A 9 14.48 -56.51 -11.23
CA ASP A 9 15.15 -57.13 -10.07
C ASP A 9 16.17 -56.12 -9.52
N SER A 10 16.11 -55.63 -8.27
CA SER A 10 16.02 -56.26 -6.94
C SER A 10 17.38 -56.69 -6.36
N GLY A 11 17.60 -56.31 -5.10
CA GLY A 11 18.60 -56.90 -4.19
C GLY A 11 19.82 -56.00 -3.89
N GLY A 12 20.10 -55.59 -2.65
CA GLY A 12 19.48 -55.91 -1.36
C GLY A 12 20.35 -55.32 -0.23
N PHE A 13 19.73 -54.74 0.82
CA PHE A 13 19.60 -55.31 2.18
C PHE A 13 20.80 -55.00 3.10
N THR A 14 20.69 -54.60 4.38
CA THR A 14 19.71 -54.64 5.49
C THR A 14 20.19 -53.57 6.52
N THR A 15 19.44 -52.92 7.43
CA THR A 15 18.62 -53.34 8.60
C THR A 15 17.97 -52.05 9.15
N GLY A 16 16.68 -51.95 9.51
CA GLY A 16 16.08 -52.45 10.75
C GLY A 16 15.12 -51.40 11.37
N ARG A 17 13.88 -51.81 11.68
CA ARG A 17 12.88 -51.28 12.64
C ARG A 17 12.74 -49.74 12.84
N ASP A 18 11.57 -49.16 12.54
CA ASP A 18 10.59 -48.76 13.59
C ASP A 18 9.33 -48.01 13.09
N ARG A 19 8.21 -48.42 13.71
CA ARG A 19 6.92 -47.78 14.06
C ARG A 19 6.30 -46.64 13.24
N VAL A 20 5.03 -46.88 12.92
CA VAL A 20 3.95 -45.95 12.57
C VAL A 20 3.36 -45.29 13.84
N LYS A 21 2.88 -44.04 13.68
CA LYS A 21 2.06 -43.18 14.58
C LYS A 21 2.79 -42.44 15.72
N GLU A 22 2.87 -41.11 15.59
CA GLU A 22 2.17 -40.14 16.46
C GLU A 22 2.45 -38.70 16.01
N SER A 23 1.41 -38.01 15.55
CA SER A 23 1.42 -36.57 15.31
C SER A 23 1.31 -35.83 16.65
N THR A 24 2.42 -35.31 17.15
CA THR A 24 2.45 -34.40 18.31
C THR A 24 2.76 -32.98 17.84
N SER A 25 1.74 -32.22 17.48
CA SER A 25 1.82 -30.75 17.48
C SER A 25 1.20 -30.24 18.77
N ILE A 26 2.06 -30.03 19.76
CA ILE A 26 1.75 -29.34 21.01
C ILE A 26 1.55 -27.85 20.67
N ASN A 27 0.30 -27.42 20.52
CA ASN A 27 -0.05 -26.00 20.54
C ASN A 27 -0.07 -25.52 21.99
N ARG A 28 0.93 -24.71 22.35
CA ARG A 28 0.89 -23.89 23.57
C ARG A 28 -0.21 -22.84 23.40
N PHE A 29 -1.29 -23.03 24.16
CA PHE A 29 -2.34 -22.04 24.35
C PHE A 29 -1.78 -20.82 25.10
N VAL A 30 -1.81 -19.66 24.44
CA VAL A 30 -1.85 -18.36 25.10
C VAL A 30 -3.31 -17.91 25.06
N SER A 31 -3.86 -17.66 26.24
CA SER A 31 -5.26 -17.29 26.48
C SER A 31 -5.62 -15.93 25.85
N PRO A 32 -6.73 -15.82 25.11
CA PRO A 32 -7.46 -14.56 24.96
C PRO A 32 -8.71 -14.60 25.86
N ALA A 33 -8.80 -13.64 26.77
CA ALA A 33 -9.96 -13.48 27.63
C ALA A 33 -11.24 -13.26 26.80
N ASN A 34 -12.23 -14.13 27.07
CA ASN A 34 -13.68 -13.98 26.91
C ASN A 34 -14.32 -13.99 25.50
N GLY A 35 -13.98 -14.97 24.64
CA GLY A 35 -14.76 -15.22 23.41
C GLY A 35 -14.78 -16.65 22.83
N GLY A 36 -14.29 -17.70 23.53
CA GLY A 36 -13.81 -18.93 22.87
C GLY A 36 -14.47 -20.29 23.16
N ASN A 37 -15.58 -20.43 23.91
CA ASN A 37 -15.99 -21.76 24.44
C ASN A 37 -16.92 -22.62 23.55
N SER A 38 -17.71 -22.07 22.62
CA SER A 38 -18.70 -22.85 21.84
C SER A 38 -18.12 -23.68 20.69
N LEU A 39 -17.11 -23.14 19.99
CA LEU A 39 -16.36 -23.84 18.93
C LEU A 39 -15.57 -25.06 19.46
N VAL A 40 -15.32 -25.12 20.78
CA VAL A 40 -14.51 -26.17 21.41
C VAL A 40 -15.35 -27.42 21.75
N CYS A 41 -16.60 -27.29 22.21
CA CYS A 41 -17.44 -28.47 22.47
C CYS A 41 -17.83 -29.24 21.20
N ALA A 42 -18.27 -28.54 20.15
CA ALA A 42 -18.68 -29.18 18.90
C ALA A 42 -17.50 -29.92 18.24
N SER A 43 -16.28 -29.36 18.30
CA SER A 43 -15.10 -30.00 17.72
C SER A 43 -14.66 -31.27 18.47
N VAL A 44 -14.88 -31.35 19.78
CA VAL A 44 -14.53 -32.54 20.61
C VAL A 44 -15.60 -33.64 20.50
N LEU A 45 -16.84 -33.30 20.18
CA LEU A 45 -17.98 -34.22 20.12
C LEU A 45 -18.38 -34.63 18.69
N ASN A 46 -17.56 -34.25 17.70
CA ASN A 46 -17.73 -34.66 16.31
C ASN A 46 -16.93 -35.93 16.02
N ASN A 47 -17.54 -36.86 15.28
CA ASN A 47 -16.95 -38.14 14.88
C ASN A 47 -16.42 -38.99 16.06
N VAL A 48 -17.14 -39.02 17.18
CA VAL A 48 -16.79 -39.83 18.34
C VAL A 48 -17.05 -41.30 18.03
N ASP A 49 -16.09 -42.15 18.37
CA ASP A 49 -16.16 -43.60 18.25
C ASP A 49 -15.84 -44.30 19.59
N SER A 50 -15.94 -45.63 19.62
CA SER A 50 -15.65 -46.42 20.81
C SER A 50 -14.24 -46.22 21.40
N GLY A 51 -13.27 -45.77 20.60
CA GLY A 51 -11.88 -45.53 21.05
C GLY A 51 -11.65 -44.13 21.60
N THR A 52 -12.49 -43.16 21.22
CA THR A 52 -12.34 -41.74 21.56
C THR A 52 -13.40 -41.24 22.55
N ILE A 53 -14.45 -42.02 22.81
CA ILE A 53 -15.57 -41.63 23.70
C ILE A 53 -15.15 -41.30 25.13
N ASN A 54 -14.18 -42.03 25.69
CA ASN A 54 -13.68 -41.75 27.04
C ASN A 54 -12.95 -40.40 27.12
N ASN A 55 -12.22 -40.02 26.06
CA ASN A 55 -11.56 -38.71 25.99
C ASN A 55 -12.59 -37.58 25.90
N ALA A 56 -13.67 -37.79 25.15
CA ALA A 56 -14.78 -36.85 25.09
C ALA A 56 -15.48 -36.72 26.45
N ILE A 57 -15.76 -37.83 27.15
CA ILE A 57 -16.35 -37.83 28.49
C ILE A 57 -15.45 -37.09 29.50
N GLU A 58 -14.14 -37.36 29.49
CA GLU A 58 -13.21 -36.64 30.36
C GLU A 58 -13.19 -35.14 30.07
N HIS A 59 -13.25 -34.75 28.79
CA HIS A 59 -13.32 -33.35 28.41
C HIS A 59 -14.60 -32.69 28.93
N LEU A 60 -15.75 -33.36 28.79
CA LEU A 60 -17.02 -32.88 29.35
C LEU A 60 -16.96 -32.75 30.88
N LYS A 61 -16.38 -33.72 31.60
CA LYS A 61 -16.17 -33.63 33.06
C LYS A 61 -15.33 -32.41 33.44
N ARG A 62 -14.28 -32.08 32.66
CA ARG A 62 -13.46 -30.87 32.88
C ARG A 62 -14.23 -29.57 32.65
N LEU A 63 -15.26 -29.59 31.81
CA LEU A 63 -16.19 -28.47 31.62
C LEU A 63 -17.30 -28.42 32.68
N GLY A 64 -17.24 -29.29 33.70
CA GLY A 64 -18.18 -29.29 34.83
C GLY A 64 -19.39 -30.21 34.64
N ALA A 65 -19.37 -31.13 33.67
CA ALA A 65 -20.45 -32.07 33.45
C ALA A 65 -20.65 -33.02 34.64
N LYS A 66 -21.91 -33.17 35.09
CA LYS A 66 -22.30 -34.22 36.04
C LYS A 66 -22.50 -35.53 35.30
N ILE A 67 -21.44 -36.33 35.25
CA ILE A 67 -21.44 -37.64 34.62
C ILE A 67 -21.14 -38.70 35.69
N GLU A 68 -22.11 -39.58 35.94
CA GLU A 68 -21.98 -40.71 36.85
C GLU A 68 -21.73 -41.99 36.04
N GLY A 69 -20.56 -42.60 36.23
CA GLY A 69 -20.05 -43.60 35.28
C GLY A 69 -19.84 -42.96 33.91
N ASN A 70 -20.66 -43.38 32.95
CA ASN A 70 -20.76 -42.84 31.58
C ASN A 70 -22.12 -42.17 31.29
N THR A 71 -22.98 -42.03 32.29
CA THR A 71 -24.31 -41.43 32.13
C THR A 71 -24.23 -39.94 32.35
N LEU A 72 -24.61 -39.16 31.34
CA LEU A 72 -24.82 -37.74 31.49
C LEU A 72 -26.12 -37.54 32.26
N GLN A 73 -26.02 -37.01 33.48
CA GLN A 73 -27.16 -36.82 34.39
C GLN A 73 -27.85 -35.46 34.20
N GLU A 74 -27.08 -34.45 33.82
CA GLU A 74 -27.56 -33.09 33.65
C GLU A 74 -27.05 -32.50 32.32
N PRO A 75 -27.81 -31.59 31.69
CA PRO A 75 -27.36 -30.92 30.48
C PRO A 75 -26.15 -30.04 30.75
N ILE A 76 -25.30 -29.86 29.74
CA ILE A 76 -24.05 -29.09 29.88
C ILE A 76 -24.12 -27.84 29.01
N ASN A 77 -23.85 -26.67 29.60
CA ASN A 77 -23.71 -25.44 28.83
C ASN A 77 -22.29 -25.32 28.23
N CYS A 78 -22.22 -25.34 26.91
CA CYS A 78 -21.05 -25.24 26.07
C CYS A 78 -20.92 -23.83 25.46
N GLY A 79 -21.05 -22.78 26.27
CA GLY A 79 -20.86 -21.40 25.82
C GLY A 79 -21.98 -20.90 24.89
N GLY A 80 -23.23 -21.16 25.24
CA GLY A 80 -24.44 -20.72 24.51
C GLY A 80 -25.14 -21.82 23.71
N LEU A 81 -24.50 -22.98 23.56
CA LEU A 81 -25.14 -24.22 23.14
C LEU A 81 -25.24 -25.16 24.35
N VAL A 82 -26.31 -25.91 24.48
CA VAL A 82 -26.54 -26.86 25.56
C VAL A 82 -26.46 -28.28 24.99
N LEU A 83 -25.52 -29.07 25.49
CA LEU A 83 -25.46 -30.50 25.18
C LEU A 83 -26.52 -31.23 26.02
N MET A 84 -27.45 -31.92 25.36
CA MET A 84 -28.50 -32.67 26.03
C MET A 84 -29.01 -33.86 25.19
N ALA A 85 -29.62 -34.83 25.86
CA ALA A 85 -30.48 -35.82 25.22
C ALA A 85 -31.94 -35.39 25.26
N ILE A 86 -32.60 -35.54 24.12
CA ILE A 86 -34.05 -35.33 23.94
C ILE A 86 -34.67 -36.53 23.21
N PRO A 87 -35.99 -36.77 23.31
CA PRO A 87 -36.67 -37.80 22.52
C PRO A 87 -36.44 -37.62 21.01
N GLN A 88 -36.24 -38.73 20.27
CA GLN A 88 -35.95 -38.70 18.83
C GLN A 88 -37.03 -38.00 18.00
N GLN A 89 -38.31 -38.14 18.40
CA GLN A 89 -39.40 -37.46 17.72
C GLN A 89 -39.25 -35.94 17.81
N HIS A 90 -38.98 -35.40 19.01
CA HIS A 90 -38.72 -33.99 19.19
C HIS A 90 -37.50 -33.52 18.42
N PHE A 91 -36.41 -34.31 18.42
CA PHE A 91 -35.22 -33.97 17.61
C PHE A 91 -35.58 -33.83 16.12
N THR A 92 -36.35 -34.78 15.58
CA THR A 92 -36.72 -34.81 14.16
C THR A 92 -37.60 -33.61 13.79
N GLU A 93 -38.58 -33.29 14.64
CA GLU A 93 -39.46 -32.12 14.46
C GLU A 93 -38.66 -30.80 14.50
N LEU A 94 -37.75 -30.65 15.48
CA LEU A 94 -36.88 -29.49 15.59
C LEU A 94 -35.92 -29.36 14.39
N ALA A 95 -35.24 -30.44 14.01
CA ALA A 95 -34.31 -30.42 12.88
C ALA A 95 -35.02 -30.07 11.58
N SER A 96 -36.22 -30.63 11.35
CA SER A 96 -37.06 -30.32 10.19
C SER A 96 -37.46 -28.86 10.17
N ALA A 97 -37.88 -28.30 11.30
CA ALA A 97 -38.28 -26.89 11.40
C ALA A 97 -37.10 -25.92 11.20
N LEU A 98 -35.87 -26.36 11.50
CA LEU A 98 -34.65 -25.57 11.30
C LEU A 98 -34.03 -25.75 9.91
N GLY A 99 -34.60 -26.62 9.06
CA GLY A 99 -34.00 -26.95 7.77
C GLY A 99 -32.66 -27.68 7.87
N VAL A 100 -32.39 -28.34 9.01
CA VAL A 100 -31.19 -29.13 9.28
C VAL A 100 -31.48 -30.60 8.99
N ASP A 101 -30.45 -31.41 8.76
CA ASP A 101 -30.55 -32.86 8.62
C ASP A 101 -31.35 -33.48 9.79
N ILE A 102 -32.48 -34.10 9.45
CA ILE A 102 -33.46 -34.67 10.40
C ILE A 102 -32.98 -35.97 11.03
N ILE A 103 -31.88 -36.56 10.54
CA ILE A 103 -31.35 -37.82 11.04
C ILE A 103 -30.47 -37.58 12.27
N CYS A 104 -30.88 -38.17 13.40
CA CYS A 104 -30.06 -38.18 14.61
C CYS A 104 -28.85 -39.10 14.47
N THR A 105 -27.65 -38.52 14.35
CA THR A 105 -26.39 -39.27 14.21
C THR A 105 -25.82 -39.79 15.52
N TRP A 106 -26.27 -39.30 16.68
CA TRP A 106 -25.90 -39.82 17.99
C TRP A 106 -27.14 -40.20 18.78
N SER A 107 -27.72 -41.35 18.43
CA SER A 107 -28.91 -41.90 19.07
C SER A 107 -28.57 -43.00 20.07
N VAL A 108 -29.21 -42.95 21.24
CA VAL A 108 -29.09 -43.96 22.30
C VAL A 108 -30.49 -44.30 22.78
N GLY A 109 -30.96 -45.51 22.49
CA GLY A 109 -32.36 -45.89 22.69
C GLY A 109 -33.30 -45.08 21.79
N ASP A 110 -34.36 -44.52 22.38
CA ASP A 110 -35.32 -43.60 21.76
C ASP A 110 -34.91 -42.12 21.85
N LYS A 111 -33.68 -41.86 22.33
CA LYS A 111 -33.17 -40.50 22.57
C LYS A 111 -32.12 -40.12 21.53
N CYS A 112 -32.05 -38.83 21.27
CA CYS A 112 -31.03 -38.21 20.45
C CYS A 112 -30.18 -37.26 21.30
N ILE A 113 -28.85 -37.40 21.19
CA ILE A 113 -27.89 -36.51 21.83
C ILE A 113 -27.51 -35.41 20.84
N ALA A 114 -27.76 -34.15 21.21
CA ALA A 114 -27.53 -33.00 20.35
C ALA A 114 -27.02 -31.79 21.14
N LEU A 115 -26.33 -30.90 20.43
CA LEU A 115 -26.02 -29.55 20.92
C LEU A 115 -27.14 -28.62 20.46
N ILE A 116 -27.94 -28.12 21.38
CA ILE A 116 -29.10 -27.28 21.05
C ILE A 116 -28.86 -25.87 21.56
N ASP A 117 -29.17 -24.87 20.76
CA ASP A 117 -29.06 -23.48 21.21
C ASP A 117 -29.80 -23.25 22.53
N GLU A 118 -29.15 -22.58 23.49
CA GLU A 118 -29.71 -22.38 24.83
C GLU A 118 -31.05 -21.61 24.79
N GLY A 119 -31.23 -20.72 23.81
CA GLY A 119 -32.48 -20.03 23.55
C GLY A 119 -33.59 -20.97 23.09
N LEU A 120 -33.28 -21.95 22.24
CA LEU A 120 -34.23 -23.00 21.84
C LEU A 120 -34.64 -23.87 23.03
N VAL A 121 -33.67 -24.30 23.84
CA VAL A 121 -33.92 -25.14 25.02
C VAL A 121 -34.89 -24.45 25.99
N LYS A 122 -34.64 -23.16 26.28
CA LYS A 122 -35.52 -22.38 27.16
C LYS A 122 -36.89 -22.13 26.53
N ALA A 123 -36.93 -21.73 25.27
CA ALA A 123 -38.18 -21.32 24.63
C ALA A 123 -39.15 -22.49 24.40
N LEU A 124 -38.62 -23.67 24.09
CA LEU A 124 -39.42 -24.86 23.84
C LEU A 124 -39.54 -25.74 25.09
N GLY A 125 -38.97 -25.30 26.22
CA GLY A 125 -38.99 -26.04 27.48
C GLY A 125 -38.38 -27.44 27.35
N LEU A 126 -37.30 -27.57 26.56
CA LEU A 126 -36.69 -28.86 26.30
C LEU A 126 -36.04 -29.37 27.59
N VAL A 127 -36.46 -30.55 28.02
CA VAL A 127 -35.96 -31.19 29.23
C VAL A 127 -34.91 -32.22 28.83
N HIS A 128 -33.75 -32.15 29.50
CA HIS A 128 -32.73 -33.18 29.36
C HIS A 128 -33.19 -34.44 30.07
N GLU A 129 -33.09 -35.57 29.38
CA GLU A 129 -33.24 -36.87 30.02
C GLU A 129 -31.88 -37.53 30.21
N PRO A 130 -31.59 -38.10 31.40
CA PRO A 130 -30.35 -38.82 31.61
C PRO A 130 -30.13 -39.89 30.54
N VAL A 131 -28.91 -39.92 30.02
CA VAL A 131 -28.54 -40.79 28.89
C VAL A 131 -27.12 -41.32 29.06
N GLU A 132 -26.93 -42.60 28.75
CA GLU A 132 -25.59 -43.17 28.72
C GLU A 132 -24.85 -42.71 27.45
N LEU A 133 -23.71 -42.05 27.62
CA LEU A 133 -22.86 -41.60 26.52
C LEU A 133 -22.16 -42.82 25.90
N THR A 134 -22.86 -43.50 24.99
CA THR A 134 -22.37 -44.63 24.21
C THR A 134 -22.44 -44.31 22.71
N CYS A 135 -21.55 -44.89 21.91
CA CYS A 135 -21.57 -44.77 20.46
C CYS A 135 -21.53 -46.16 19.80
N PRO A 136 -22.67 -46.86 19.72
CA PRO A 136 -22.71 -48.24 19.23
C PRO A 136 -22.63 -48.36 17.69
N LYS A 137 -22.91 -47.30 16.93
CA LYS A 137 -22.78 -47.28 15.46
C LYS A 137 -21.93 -46.08 14.99
N LEU A 138 -20.88 -46.39 14.23
CA LEU A 138 -19.81 -45.46 13.85
C LEU A 138 -20.24 -44.44 12.78
N PRO A 139 -19.60 -43.24 12.76
CA PRO A 139 -19.15 -42.45 13.90
C PRO A 139 -20.29 -41.56 14.43
N CYS A 140 -20.43 -41.47 15.75
CA CYS A 140 -21.47 -40.65 16.36
C CYS A 140 -21.04 -39.20 16.37
N THR A 141 -21.91 -38.34 15.89
CA THR A 141 -21.66 -36.90 15.81
C THR A 141 -22.82 -36.20 16.48
N VAL A 142 -22.54 -35.28 17.40
CA VAL A 142 -23.60 -34.41 17.92
C VAL A 142 -24.02 -33.46 16.80
N ARG A 143 -25.31 -33.41 16.50
CA ARG A 143 -25.84 -32.38 15.60
C ARG A 143 -26.02 -31.09 16.39
N VAL A 144 -25.64 -29.98 15.76
CA VAL A 144 -25.90 -28.65 16.30
C VAL A 144 -27.24 -28.18 15.76
N LEU A 145 -28.22 -28.04 16.65
CA LEU A 145 -29.53 -27.47 16.36
C LEU A 145 -29.52 -26.02 16.84
N ALA A 146 -29.20 -25.12 15.93
CA ALA A 146 -29.23 -23.69 16.16
C ALA A 146 -29.93 -23.03 14.98
N PRO A 147 -30.92 -22.14 15.21
CA PRO A 147 -31.50 -21.36 14.14
C PRO A 147 -30.55 -20.24 13.73
N GLU A 148 -30.78 -19.68 12.55
CA GLU A 148 -30.13 -18.43 12.15
C GLU A 148 -30.70 -17.28 12.98
N TRP A 149 -30.00 -16.94 14.06
CA TRP A 149 -30.36 -15.82 14.91
C TRP A 149 -30.02 -14.49 14.23
N ARG A 150 -31.03 -13.65 14.03
CA ARG A 150 -30.88 -12.22 13.76
C ARG A 150 -30.84 -11.48 15.08
N LEU A 151 -29.71 -10.82 15.34
CA LEU A 151 -29.53 -9.95 16.50
C LEU A 151 -30.11 -8.57 16.18
N ILE A 152 -31.09 -8.14 16.96
CA ILE A 152 -31.64 -6.78 16.91
C ILE A 152 -31.47 -6.22 18.32
N GLY A 153 -30.50 -5.33 18.50
CA GLY A 153 -30.06 -4.90 19.83
C GLY A 153 -29.63 -6.09 20.71
N ASP A 154 -30.10 -6.12 21.96
CA ASP A 154 -29.90 -7.23 22.90
C ASP A 154 -30.95 -8.36 22.73
N ALA A 155 -31.87 -8.23 21.77
CA ALA A 155 -32.86 -9.25 21.44
C ALA A 155 -32.36 -10.16 20.31
N LYS A 156 -32.61 -11.46 20.44
CA LYS A 156 -32.30 -12.48 19.44
C LYS A 156 -33.60 -12.97 18.82
N LEU A 157 -33.74 -12.85 17.51
CA LEU A 157 -34.88 -13.35 16.75
C LEU A 157 -34.45 -14.46 15.80
N ALA A 158 -35.16 -15.58 15.82
CA ALA A 158 -34.95 -16.70 14.92
C ALA A 158 -36.28 -17.13 14.31
N LYS A 159 -36.28 -17.52 13.03
CA LYS A 159 -37.42 -18.21 12.40
C LYS A 159 -37.22 -19.72 12.51
N VAL A 160 -38.22 -20.44 13.00
CA VAL A 160 -38.20 -21.90 13.18
C VAL A 160 -39.50 -22.46 12.62
N GLY A 161 -39.43 -23.02 11.41
CA GLY A 161 -40.60 -23.40 10.63
C GLY A 161 -41.56 -22.23 10.42
N ASP A 162 -42.81 -22.41 10.87
CA ASP A 162 -43.90 -21.44 10.68
C ASP A 162 -44.01 -20.38 11.79
N TYR A 163 -43.08 -20.37 12.74
CA TYR A 163 -43.11 -19.43 13.87
C TYR A 163 -41.75 -18.79 14.12
N TYR A 164 -41.77 -17.71 14.90
CA TYR A 164 -40.60 -16.98 15.35
C TYR A 164 -40.32 -17.25 16.83
N LEU A 165 -39.04 -17.33 17.15
CA LEU A 165 -38.51 -17.40 18.50
C LEU A 165 -37.76 -16.13 18.81
N LEU A 166 -38.19 -15.47 19.87
CA LEU A 166 -37.64 -14.19 20.30
C LEU A 166 -37.12 -14.33 21.72
N CYS A 167 -35.87 -13.97 21.95
CA CYS A 167 -35.22 -14.03 23.25
C CYS A 167 -34.64 -12.67 23.63
N TYR A 168 -34.89 -12.22 24.86
CA TYR A 168 -34.30 -11.00 25.42
C TYR A 168 -33.94 -11.21 26.89
N LYS A 169 -32.70 -10.85 27.27
CA LYS A 169 -32.15 -11.04 28.63
C LYS A 169 -32.43 -12.43 29.23
N ASN A 170 -32.24 -13.48 28.43
CA ASN A 170 -32.44 -14.90 28.77
C ASN A 170 -33.89 -15.39 28.92
N ASN A 171 -34.89 -14.52 28.70
CA ASN A 171 -36.29 -14.92 28.58
C ASN A 171 -36.66 -15.05 27.11
N CYS A 172 -37.29 -16.15 26.74
CA CYS A 172 -37.66 -16.42 25.35
C CYS A 172 -39.16 -16.66 25.23
N ALA A 173 -39.74 -16.23 24.11
CA ALA A 173 -41.12 -16.51 23.78
C ALA A 173 -41.26 -16.89 22.30
N LYS A 174 -42.22 -17.77 22.03
CA LYS A 174 -42.65 -18.15 20.69
C LYS A 174 -43.77 -17.21 20.23
N THR A 175 -43.71 -16.78 18.99
CA THR A 175 -44.71 -15.89 18.38
C THR A 175 -44.85 -16.17 16.89
N ASP A 176 -46.00 -15.83 16.31
CA ASP A 176 -46.12 -15.67 14.87
C ASP A 176 -45.73 -14.24 14.44
N GLU A 177 -45.73 -14.01 13.12
CA GLU A 177 -45.33 -12.72 12.53
C GLU A 177 -46.24 -11.57 12.97
N GLN A 178 -47.54 -11.84 13.12
CA GLN A 178 -48.55 -10.83 13.43
C GLN A 178 -48.52 -10.45 14.92
N SER A 179 -48.09 -11.36 15.79
CA SER A 179 -48.07 -11.19 17.25
C SER A 179 -46.72 -10.75 17.80
N LEU A 180 -45.71 -10.60 16.93
CA LEU A 180 -44.31 -10.32 17.29
C LEU A 180 -44.15 -9.08 18.19
N HIS A 181 -44.89 -8.01 17.92
CA HIS A 181 -44.85 -6.78 18.72
C HIS A 181 -45.42 -6.94 20.13
N GLY A 182 -46.53 -7.67 20.28
CA GLY A 182 -47.10 -7.94 21.60
C GLY A 182 -46.16 -8.79 22.46
N VAL A 183 -45.44 -9.72 21.85
CA VAL A 183 -44.48 -10.59 22.54
C VAL A 183 -43.17 -9.87 22.87
N LEU A 184 -42.71 -8.94 22.04
CA LEU A 184 -41.58 -8.03 22.35
C LEU A 184 -41.88 -7.20 23.62
N GLN A 185 -43.07 -6.61 23.71
CA GLN A 185 -43.51 -5.86 24.90
C GLN A 185 -43.64 -6.77 26.13
N GLY A 186 -44.20 -7.97 25.97
CA GLY A 186 -44.34 -8.95 27.05
C GLY A 186 -43.02 -9.46 27.62
N LEU A 187 -41.96 -9.52 26.80
CA LEU A 187 -40.60 -9.89 27.21
C LEU A 187 -39.81 -8.70 27.80
N GLY A 188 -40.40 -7.51 27.88
CA GLY A 188 -39.75 -6.30 28.38
C GLY A 188 -38.63 -5.79 27.47
N VAL A 189 -38.72 -6.09 26.16
CA VAL A 189 -37.82 -5.56 25.14
C VAL A 189 -38.13 -4.07 24.96
N PRO A 190 -37.14 -3.17 25.02
CA PRO A 190 -37.35 -1.75 24.78
C PRO A 190 -37.94 -1.54 23.40
N ASP A 191 -38.97 -0.69 23.28
CA ASP A 191 -39.68 -0.39 22.01
C ASP A 191 -38.76 0.18 20.90
N SER A 192 -37.49 0.45 21.22
CA SER A 192 -36.48 0.99 20.32
C SER A 192 -35.77 -0.06 19.43
N ILE A 193 -35.97 -1.35 19.70
CA ILE A 193 -35.47 -2.46 18.89
C ILE A 193 -36.52 -2.80 17.80
N ALA A 194 -36.48 -2.08 16.67
CA ALA A 194 -37.39 -2.28 15.55
C ALA A 194 -36.82 -3.24 14.47
N ILE A 195 -37.65 -4.18 14.01
CA ILE A 195 -37.44 -5.01 12.81
C ILE A 195 -38.40 -4.47 11.74
N GLU A 196 -37.93 -4.11 10.55
CA GLU A 196 -38.82 -3.61 9.49
C GLU A 196 -39.51 -4.75 8.72
N VAL A 197 -40.84 -4.65 8.65
CA VAL A 197 -41.67 -5.15 7.54
C VAL A 197 -41.67 -4.07 6.45
N GLU A 198 -41.66 -4.49 5.19
CA GLU A 198 -41.49 -3.70 3.98
C GLU A 198 -42.33 -2.41 3.87
N ASP A 199 -41.69 -1.42 3.23
CA ASP A 199 -42.17 -0.19 2.61
C ASP A 199 -43.65 0.20 2.80
N LEU A 200 -43.87 1.21 3.65
CA LEU A 200 -45.00 2.12 3.52
C LEU A 200 -44.53 3.57 3.64
N VAL A 201 -44.65 4.32 2.54
CA VAL A 201 -44.61 5.78 2.55
C VAL A 201 -45.79 6.28 3.36
N LEU A 202 -45.54 6.82 4.56
CA LEU A 202 -46.59 7.40 5.41
C LEU A 202 -46.94 8.83 4.94
N PRO A 203 -48.24 9.16 4.75
CA PRO A 203 -48.64 10.45 4.17
C PRO A 203 -48.49 11.70 5.07
N ASN A 204 -47.92 11.64 6.28
CA ASN A 204 -47.91 12.79 7.19
C ASN A 204 -46.65 12.87 8.10
N THR A 205 -45.46 12.61 7.56
CA THR A 205 -44.19 12.89 8.24
C THR A 205 -43.39 13.90 7.42
N PRO A 206 -42.67 14.88 8.00
CA PRO A 206 -41.88 15.80 7.20
C PRO A 206 -40.74 15.05 6.49
N LEU A 207 -40.97 14.64 5.24
CA LEU A 207 -40.04 14.43 4.12
C LEU A 207 -38.71 13.65 4.36
N GLY A 208 -38.67 12.56 5.17
CA GLY A 208 -37.44 11.76 5.36
C GLY A 208 -37.65 10.26 5.59
N VAL A 209 -36.71 9.44 5.10
CA VAL A 209 -36.63 7.96 5.22
C VAL A 209 -35.83 7.59 6.47
N PHE A 210 -36.37 6.75 7.35
CA PHE A 210 -35.61 6.20 8.48
C PHE A 210 -34.47 5.31 7.97
N ILE A 211 -33.26 5.46 8.52
CA ILE A 211 -32.10 4.67 8.09
C ILE A 211 -31.44 3.87 9.22
N GLY A 212 -31.96 3.97 10.45
CA GLY A 212 -31.46 3.28 11.63
C GLY A 212 -31.25 4.23 12.81
N SER A 213 -30.74 3.67 13.91
CA SER A 213 -30.48 4.40 15.16
C SER A 213 -29.05 4.16 15.64
N PHE A 214 -28.53 5.09 16.44
CA PHE A 214 -27.29 4.89 17.21
C PHE A 214 -27.51 5.27 18.66
N SER A 215 -26.72 4.68 19.57
CA SER A 215 -26.78 4.99 21.00
C SER A 215 -25.50 5.68 21.47
N ASP A 216 -25.63 6.58 22.44
CA ASP A 216 -24.50 7.14 23.20
C ASP A 216 -24.27 6.43 24.55
N GLY A 217 -24.95 5.29 24.76
CA GLY A 217 -24.92 4.51 26.00
C GLY A 217 -25.98 4.90 27.03
N PHE A 218 -26.69 6.02 26.83
CA PHE A 218 -27.76 6.48 27.71
C PHE A 218 -29.10 6.62 26.99
N ASN A 219 -29.07 7.12 25.76
CA ASN A 219 -30.27 7.26 24.92
C ASN A 219 -30.04 6.63 23.54
N GLU A 220 -31.13 6.34 22.85
CA GLU A 220 -31.12 5.92 21.46
C GLU A 220 -31.60 7.05 20.57
N TYR A 221 -30.89 7.23 19.47
CA TYR A 221 -31.04 8.36 18.58
C TYR A 221 -31.40 7.88 17.17
N PRO A 222 -32.68 7.94 16.78
CA PRO A 222 -33.11 7.59 15.44
C PRO A 222 -32.61 8.61 14.42
N VAL A 223 -32.11 8.10 13.29
CA VAL A 223 -31.57 8.89 12.18
C VAL A 223 -32.44 8.73 10.95
N TYR A 224 -32.75 9.85 10.31
CA TYR A 224 -33.54 9.93 9.09
C TYR A 224 -32.74 10.62 7.99
N ARG A 225 -32.88 10.13 6.76
CA ARG A 225 -32.35 10.73 5.54
C ARG A 225 -33.49 11.41 4.78
N THR A 226 -33.43 12.72 4.63
CA THR A 226 -34.27 13.45 3.67
C THR A 226 -33.53 13.57 2.33
N ARG A 227 -34.14 14.24 1.35
CA ARG A 227 -33.48 14.57 0.08
C ARG A 227 -32.21 15.41 0.27
N ASP A 228 -32.20 16.24 1.30
CA ASP A 228 -31.26 17.34 1.51
C ASP A 228 -30.66 17.39 2.91
N LYS A 229 -30.95 16.43 3.79
CA LYS A 229 -30.44 16.39 5.17
C LYS A 229 -30.28 14.97 5.68
N LEU A 230 -29.35 14.83 6.62
CA LEU A 230 -29.28 13.72 7.55
C LEU A 230 -29.64 14.28 8.93
N VAL A 231 -30.72 13.80 9.53
CA VAL A 231 -31.23 14.34 10.79
C VAL A 231 -31.28 13.27 11.85
N VAL A 232 -30.95 13.65 13.07
CA VAL A 232 -31.15 12.87 14.28
C VAL A 232 -32.33 13.44 15.03
N ARG A 233 -33.26 12.61 15.49
CA ARG A 233 -34.34 13.05 16.37
C ARG A 233 -34.05 12.60 17.79
N ALA A 234 -34.30 13.50 18.74
CA ALA A 234 -34.21 13.23 20.16
C ALA A 234 -35.52 13.68 20.81
N THR A 235 -36.18 12.79 21.53
CA THR A 235 -37.38 13.11 22.30
C THR A 235 -36.94 13.60 23.68
N ARG A 236 -37.36 14.80 24.07
CA ARG A 236 -37.13 15.35 25.40
C ARG A 236 -38.47 15.44 26.13
N VAL A 237 -38.55 14.83 27.30
CA VAL A 237 -39.69 15.06 28.20
C VAL A 237 -39.51 16.40 28.90
N VAL A 238 -40.48 17.29 28.76
CA VAL A 238 -40.51 18.63 29.36
C VAL A 238 -41.81 18.76 30.13
N TYR A 239 -41.74 19.22 31.38
CA TYR A 239 -42.94 19.38 32.20
C TYR A 239 -43.61 20.72 31.89
N ARG A 240 -44.83 20.70 31.36
CA ARG A 240 -45.69 21.88 31.19
C ARG A 240 -46.93 21.68 32.05
N ASP A 241 -47.24 22.67 32.89
CA ASP A 241 -48.38 22.62 33.82
C ASP A 241 -48.41 21.38 34.73
N GLY A 242 -47.22 20.83 35.07
CA GLY A 242 -47.10 19.64 35.91
C GLY A 242 -47.23 18.30 35.18
N GLU A 243 -47.54 18.31 33.88
CA GLU A 243 -47.60 17.10 33.06
C GLU A 243 -46.35 16.94 32.19
N PRO A 244 -45.81 15.71 32.06
CA PRO A 244 -44.71 15.41 31.15
C PRO A 244 -45.21 15.50 29.70
N VAL A 245 -44.68 16.47 28.95
CA VAL A 245 -44.93 16.62 27.51
C VAL A 245 -43.67 16.21 26.76
N GLU A 246 -43.79 15.25 25.85
CA GLU A 246 -42.71 14.86 24.95
C GLU A 246 -42.52 15.89 23.84
N GLU A 247 -41.43 16.63 23.87
CA GLU A 247 -41.01 17.51 22.79
C GLU A 247 -39.99 16.80 21.91
N VAL A 248 -40.32 16.62 20.63
CA VAL A 248 -39.38 16.13 19.62
C VAL A 248 -38.43 17.25 19.22
N ARG A 249 -37.14 17.05 19.45
CA ARG A 249 -36.08 17.92 18.93
C ARG A 249 -35.39 17.25 17.75
N GLU A 250 -35.28 17.99 16.66
CA GLU A 250 -34.50 17.59 15.50
C GLU A 250 -33.12 18.23 15.58
N GLY A 251 -32.09 17.41 15.56
CA GLY A 251 -30.71 17.82 15.36
C GLY A 251 -30.31 17.49 13.94
N VAL A 252 -29.81 18.46 13.18
CA VAL A 252 -29.28 18.18 11.85
C VAL A 252 -27.87 17.61 12.02
N LEU A 253 -27.63 16.38 11.54
CA LEU A 253 -26.29 15.78 11.48
C LEU A 253 -25.51 16.32 10.28
N TYR A 254 -26.19 16.39 9.14
CA TYR A 254 -25.61 16.81 7.87
C TYR A 254 -26.66 17.55 7.01
N GLU A 255 -26.24 18.62 6.33
CA GLU A 255 -27.00 19.43 5.39
C GLU A 255 -26.46 19.28 3.97
N GLY A 256 -27.38 19.12 3.02
CA GLY A 256 -27.12 18.85 1.62
C GLY A 256 -27.36 17.39 1.22
N PRO A 257 -27.48 17.12 -0.09
CA PRO A 257 -27.58 15.77 -0.62
C PRO A 257 -26.36 14.94 -0.22
N LEU A 258 -26.63 13.72 0.23
CA LEU A 258 -25.64 12.77 0.72
C LEU A 258 -25.99 11.38 0.20
N GLU A 259 -25.00 10.64 -0.29
CA GLU A 259 -25.17 9.28 -0.81
C GLU A 259 -23.96 8.42 -0.44
N ALA A 260 -24.22 7.20 0.07
CA ALA A 260 -23.18 6.20 0.33
C ALA A 260 -23.29 5.09 -0.73
N ILE A 261 -22.15 4.72 -1.31
CA ILE A 261 -22.03 3.76 -2.40
C ILE A 261 -20.89 2.79 -2.07
N ILE A 262 -21.09 1.51 -2.39
CA ILE A 262 -20.04 0.49 -2.33
C ILE A 262 -19.85 -0.03 -3.75
N ALA A 263 -18.70 0.26 -4.34
CA ALA A 263 -18.46 0.02 -5.75
C ALA A 263 -17.20 -0.83 -5.95
N ARG A 264 -17.31 -1.89 -6.75
CA ARG A 264 -16.15 -2.60 -7.29
C ARG A 264 -15.77 -1.95 -8.62
N ASP A 265 -14.58 -1.35 -8.63
CA ASP A 265 -14.06 -0.66 -9.80
C ASP A 265 -13.69 -1.63 -10.93
N ARG A 266 -14.12 -1.35 -12.16
CA ARG A 266 -13.82 -2.20 -13.33
C ARG A 266 -12.35 -2.22 -13.70
N LEU A 267 -11.60 -1.15 -13.40
CA LEU A 267 -10.18 -1.02 -13.75
C LEU A 267 -9.28 -1.76 -12.77
N THR A 268 -9.50 -1.56 -11.47
CA THR A 268 -8.65 -2.13 -10.41
C THR A 268 -9.18 -3.43 -9.82
N ASN A 269 -10.45 -3.78 -10.08
CA ASN A 269 -11.20 -4.86 -9.43
C ASN A 269 -11.27 -4.72 -7.89
N LEU A 270 -10.92 -3.55 -7.35
CA LEU A 270 -10.98 -3.26 -5.92
C LEU A 270 -12.34 -2.74 -5.51
N VAL A 271 -12.71 -2.99 -4.26
CA VAL A 271 -13.94 -2.48 -3.66
C VAL A 271 -13.65 -1.15 -2.94
N TYR A 272 -14.40 -0.13 -3.32
CA TYR A 272 -14.35 1.22 -2.78
C TYR A 272 -15.62 1.53 -1.99
N TYR A 273 -15.44 2.20 -0.86
CA TYR A 273 -16.47 2.88 -0.10
C TYR A 273 -16.46 4.35 -0.51
N ILE A 274 -17.60 4.86 -0.93
CA ILE A 274 -17.74 6.21 -1.47
C ILE A 274 -18.87 6.93 -0.74
N LEU A 275 -18.56 8.08 -0.15
CA LEU A 275 -19.54 9.02 0.38
C LEU A 275 -19.57 10.24 -0.54
N LYS A 276 -20.60 10.33 -1.37
CA LYS A 276 -20.83 11.46 -2.28
C LYS A 276 -21.63 12.53 -1.54
N THR A 277 -21.10 13.75 -1.54
CA THR A 277 -21.77 14.92 -0.97
C THR A 277 -21.98 15.99 -2.03
N LYS A 278 -22.74 17.04 -1.70
CA LYS A 278 -22.86 18.24 -2.55
C LYS A 278 -21.51 18.92 -2.83
N TYR A 279 -20.54 18.77 -1.93
CA TYR A 279 -19.29 19.55 -1.96
C TYR A 279 -18.12 18.74 -2.53
N GLN A 280 -18.04 17.44 -2.24
CA GLN A 280 -17.01 16.54 -2.74
C GLN A 280 -17.39 15.07 -2.56
N ALA A 281 -16.58 14.15 -3.11
CA ALA A 281 -16.67 12.73 -2.82
C ALA A 281 -15.53 12.31 -1.88
N TYR A 282 -15.85 11.52 -0.85
CA TYR A 282 -14.87 10.85 0.01
C TYR A 282 -14.80 9.39 -0.38
N VAL A 283 -13.59 8.89 -0.63
CA VAL A 283 -13.37 7.60 -1.29
C VAL A 283 -12.27 6.86 -0.54
N GLY A 284 -12.46 5.57 -0.30
CA GLY A 284 -11.47 4.75 0.39
C GLY A 284 -11.76 3.26 0.30
N PHE A 285 -10.79 2.44 0.69
CA PHE A 285 -10.93 0.98 0.77
C PHE A 285 -11.47 0.50 2.12
N ASP A 286 -11.67 1.42 3.06
CA ASP A 286 -12.24 1.19 4.38
C ASP A 286 -13.31 2.25 4.66
N LEU A 287 -14.46 1.81 5.15
CA LEU A 287 -15.60 2.67 5.46
C LEU A 287 -15.28 3.66 6.59
N GLY A 288 -14.56 3.22 7.62
CA GLY A 288 -14.15 4.03 8.76
C GLY A 288 -13.31 5.22 8.30
N ASP A 289 -12.31 4.96 7.46
CA ASP A 289 -11.47 5.99 6.84
C ASP A 289 -12.30 7.04 6.09
N VAL A 290 -13.31 6.61 5.32
CA VAL A 290 -14.17 7.52 4.54
C VAL A 290 -15.01 8.42 5.45
N VAL A 291 -15.61 7.85 6.49
CA VAL A 291 -16.42 8.57 7.47
C VAL A 291 -15.56 9.53 8.29
N ASP A 292 -14.40 9.07 8.79
CA ASP A 292 -13.49 9.88 9.58
C ASP A 292 -12.94 11.04 8.76
N ASN A 293 -12.56 10.81 7.50
CA ASN A 293 -12.11 11.87 6.61
C ASN A 293 -13.19 12.93 6.35
N ALA A 294 -14.44 12.55 6.16
CA ALA A 294 -15.53 13.50 5.97
C ALA A 294 -15.71 14.40 7.19
N VAL A 295 -15.67 13.82 8.39
CA VAL A 295 -15.92 14.53 9.65
C VAL A 295 -14.73 15.37 10.11
N GLU A 296 -13.51 14.85 9.99
CA GLU A 296 -12.30 15.52 10.47
C GLU A 296 -11.87 16.66 9.56
N ARG A 297 -12.16 16.57 8.25
CA ARG A 297 -11.94 17.67 7.30
C ARG A 297 -12.97 18.78 7.43
N GLY A 298 -14.04 18.56 8.19
CA GLY A 298 -15.12 19.51 8.35
C GLY A 298 -15.82 19.76 7.02
N ASP A 299 -16.38 18.71 6.40
CA ASP A 299 -17.28 18.91 5.27
C ASP A 299 -18.28 20.05 5.57
N PRO A 300 -18.47 21.04 4.68
CA PRO A 300 -19.37 22.16 4.94
C PRO A 300 -20.80 21.76 5.26
N GLY A 301 -21.24 20.57 4.83
CA GLY A 301 -22.56 20.04 5.17
C GLY A 301 -22.67 19.59 6.63
N ILE A 302 -21.58 19.46 7.39
CA ILE A 302 -21.66 19.01 8.78
C ILE A 302 -22.26 20.12 9.64
N ALA A 303 -23.52 19.94 10.02
CA ALA A 303 -24.29 20.91 10.80
C ALA A 303 -24.25 20.62 12.31
N ASN A 304 -23.78 19.44 12.73
CA ASN A 304 -23.73 19.07 14.14
C ASN A 304 -22.35 19.25 14.75
N THR A 305 -22.29 19.84 15.94
CA THR A 305 -21.04 20.01 16.70
C THR A 305 -20.55 18.70 17.31
N ARG A 306 -21.43 17.69 17.51
CA ARG A 306 -21.06 16.37 18.02
C ARG A 306 -20.57 15.47 16.88
N LYS A 307 -19.26 15.50 16.63
CA LYS A 307 -18.60 14.72 15.57
C LYS A 307 -18.94 13.22 15.61
N GLU A 308 -18.97 12.61 16.79
CA GLU A 308 -19.30 11.18 16.93
C GLU A 308 -20.72 10.83 16.48
N TRP A 309 -21.67 11.74 16.65
CA TRP A 309 -23.05 11.56 16.18
C TRP A 309 -23.13 11.65 14.65
N VAL A 310 -22.35 12.56 14.05
CA VAL A 310 -22.22 12.65 12.60
C VAL A 310 -21.61 11.37 12.04
N LYS A 311 -20.51 10.88 12.65
CA LYS A 311 -19.87 9.61 12.25
C LYS A 311 -20.85 8.44 12.35
N ALA A 312 -21.61 8.34 13.42
CA ALA A 312 -22.62 7.29 13.59
C ALA A 312 -23.72 7.35 12.53
N GLY A 313 -24.26 8.54 12.24
CA GLY A 313 -25.24 8.75 11.17
C GLY A 313 -24.71 8.36 9.78
N LEU A 314 -23.46 8.72 9.46
CA LEU A 314 -22.82 8.35 8.18
C LEU A 314 -22.60 6.83 8.08
N ARG A 315 -22.24 6.14 9.17
CA ARG A 315 -22.11 4.68 9.20
C ARG A 315 -23.44 3.96 8.93
N LEU A 316 -24.55 4.49 9.46
CA LEU A 316 -25.90 3.96 9.17
C LEU A 316 -26.25 4.10 7.68
N LEU A 317 -25.82 5.19 7.03
CA LEU A 317 -26.01 5.35 5.60
C LEU A 317 -25.26 4.28 4.78
N PHE A 318 -24.03 3.94 5.18
CA PHE A 318 -23.28 2.86 4.54
C PHE A 318 -23.88 1.47 4.83
N ARG A 319 -24.48 1.25 6.00
CA ARG A 319 -25.22 -0.01 6.28
C ARG A 319 -26.32 -0.25 5.26
N ARG A 320 -27.12 0.79 4.96
CA ARG A 320 -28.11 0.77 3.87
C ARG A 320 -27.48 0.54 2.49
N ALA A 321 -26.27 1.02 2.26
CA ALA A 321 -25.54 0.74 1.01
C ALA A 321 -25.11 -0.73 0.90
N PHE A 322 -24.70 -1.38 2.00
CA PHE A 322 -24.39 -2.82 2.03
C PHE A 322 -25.61 -3.68 1.70
N GLU A 323 -26.79 -3.31 2.17
CA GLU A 323 -28.05 -4.01 1.87
C GLU A 323 -28.37 -4.00 0.37
N LYS A 324 -27.94 -2.96 -0.36
CA LYS A 324 -28.08 -2.86 -1.82
C LYS A 324 -27.04 -3.69 -2.60
N GLY A 325 -25.99 -4.17 -1.94
CA GLY A 325 -24.90 -4.91 -2.56
C GLY A 325 -23.80 -4.04 -3.19
N VAL A 326 -22.78 -4.70 -3.73
CA VAL A 326 -21.60 -4.05 -4.35
C VAL A 326 -21.84 -3.82 -5.83
N GLU A 327 -21.81 -2.56 -6.28
CA GLU A 327 -22.00 -2.19 -7.68
C GLU A 327 -20.71 -2.43 -8.50
N VAL A 328 -20.78 -3.14 -9.63
CA VAL A 328 -19.62 -3.31 -10.53
C VAL A 328 -19.64 -2.22 -11.61
N THR A 329 -18.83 -1.18 -11.42
CA THR A 329 -18.91 0.06 -12.22
C THR A 329 -17.55 0.76 -12.33
N ASN A 330 -17.49 1.84 -13.10
CA ASN A 330 -16.31 2.71 -13.17
C ASN A 330 -16.35 3.65 -11.97
N VAL A 331 -15.36 3.56 -11.08
CA VAL A 331 -15.36 4.41 -9.87
C VAL A 331 -15.02 5.86 -10.22
N TYR A 332 -14.11 6.08 -11.17
CA TYR A 332 -13.67 7.40 -11.60
C TYR A 332 -14.14 7.71 -13.01
N THR A 333 -14.60 8.94 -13.25
CA THR A 333 -14.69 9.48 -14.61
C THR A 333 -13.28 9.76 -15.12
N GLY A 334 -12.94 9.27 -16.31
CA GLY A 334 -11.59 9.44 -16.85
C GLY A 334 -11.21 8.43 -17.95
N PRO A 335 -9.91 8.37 -18.29
CA PRO A 335 -9.42 7.44 -19.29
C PRO A 335 -9.20 6.04 -18.71
N TYR A 336 -9.79 5.04 -19.37
CA TYR A 336 -9.56 3.61 -19.17
C TYR A 336 -8.95 3.02 -20.45
N PRO A 337 -8.31 1.84 -20.39
CA PRO A 337 -7.70 1.22 -21.57
C PRO A 337 -8.66 0.99 -22.75
N ASP A 338 -9.95 0.81 -22.47
CA ASP A 338 -10.99 0.58 -23.47
C ASP A 338 -11.69 1.87 -23.93
N GLY A 339 -11.44 3.02 -23.30
CA GLY A 339 -12.02 4.31 -23.71
C GLY A 339 -12.17 5.29 -22.55
N TRP A 340 -12.79 6.45 -22.82
CA TRP A 340 -13.17 7.37 -21.75
C TRP A 340 -14.52 6.96 -21.18
N HIS A 341 -14.61 6.83 -19.86
CA HIS A 341 -15.87 6.48 -19.20
C HIS A 341 -16.28 7.50 -18.16
N ASP A 342 -17.59 7.59 -17.97
CA ASP A 342 -18.18 8.26 -16.82
C ASP A 342 -18.19 7.28 -15.63
N GLY A 343 -17.91 7.80 -14.44
CA GLY A 343 -17.88 7.06 -13.19
C GLY A 343 -18.56 7.82 -12.06
N ILE A 344 -18.51 7.24 -10.86
CA ILE A 344 -19.17 7.81 -9.67
C ILE A 344 -18.53 9.15 -9.26
N ILE A 345 -17.20 9.20 -9.34
CA ILE A 345 -16.38 10.36 -9.00
C ILE A 345 -16.12 11.16 -10.27
N ASP A 346 -16.64 12.37 -10.29
CA ASP A 346 -16.56 13.26 -11.44
C ASP A 346 -15.10 13.69 -11.71
N TYR A 347 -14.75 13.78 -12.99
CA TYR A 347 -13.50 14.41 -13.39
C TYR A 347 -13.69 15.94 -13.29
N PRO A 348 -12.77 16.67 -12.66
CA PRO A 348 -12.88 18.12 -12.39
C PRO A 348 -12.69 19.01 -13.64
N ALA A 349 -13.34 18.68 -14.75
CA ALA A 349 -13.26 19.41 -16.01
C ALA A 349 -14.22 20.59 -16.04
N ALA A 350 -13.72 21.79 -16.35
CA ALA A 350 -14.50 23.02 -16.49
C ALA A 350 -15.49 22.96 -17.66
N THR A 351 -15.09 22.29 -18.74
CA THR A 351 -15.92 21.97 -19.91
C THR A 351 -15.35 20.71 -20.57
N TRP A 352 -16.21 19.97 -21.26
CA TRP A 352 -15.81 18.85 -22.12
C TRP A 352 -15.68 19.23 -23.59
N ASP A 353 -16.00 20.48 -23.95
CA ASP A 353 -15.84 20.98 -25.31
C ASP A 353 -14.35 21.09 -25.66
N CYS A 354 -13.96 20.59 -26.83
CA CYS A 354 -12.60 20.73 -27.33
C CYS A 354 -12.36 22.14 -27.90
N ASP A 355 -11.29 22.79 -27.45
CA ASP A 355 -10.67 23.91 -28.15
C ASP A 355 -9.14 23.74 -28.14
N SER A 356 -8.59 23.34 -29.29
CA SER A 356 -7.15 23.09 -29.46
C SER A 356 -6.32 24.38 -29.53
N THR A 357 -6.92 25.52 -29.88
CA THR A 357 -6.22 26.82 -29.98
C THR A 357 -5.73 27.33 -28.62
N VAL A 358 -6.32 26.81 -27.53
CA VAL A 358 -5.84 27.04 -26.15
C VAL A 358 -4.39 26.58 -25.99
N LEU A 359 -3.95 25.53 -26.70
CA LEU A 359 -2.57 25.04 -26.63
C LEU A 359 -1.60 26.02 -27.29
N GLU A 360 -1.98 26.63 -28.41
CA GLU A 360 -1.19 27.69 -29.07
C GLU A 360 -1.04 28.89 -28.14
N GLY A 361 -2.14 29.37 -27.56
CA GLY A 361 -2.11 30.47 -26.60
C GLY A 361 -1.25 30.17 -25.36
N LEU A 362 -1.19 28.91 -24.93
CA LEU A 362 -0.31 28.48 -23.85
C LEU A 362 1.16 28.45 -24.28
N ILE A 363 1.47 27.96 -25.49
CA ILE A 363 2.83 27.99 -26.06
C ILE A 363 3.32 29.43 -26.20
N ASP A 364 2.50 30.33 -26.73
CA ASP A 364 2.80 31.75 -26.88
C ASP A 364 3.06 32.41 -25.52
N PHE A 365 2.23 32.10 -24.53
CA PHE A 365 2.45 32.55 -23.16
C PHE A 365 3.83 32.11 -22.63
N VAL A 366 4.22 30.86 -22.87
CA VAL A 366 5.53 30.36 -22.44
C VAL A 366 6.67 31.06 -23.16
N ILE A 367 6.62 31.14 -24.50
CA ILE A 367 7.66 31.76 -25.32
C ILE A 367 7.87 33.23 -24.94
N LYS A 368 6.78 33.96 -24.67
CA LYS A 368 6.82 35.38 -24.32
C LYS A 368 7.41 35.64 -22.93
N ASN A 369 7.12 34.79 -21.96
CA ASN A 369 7.38 35.08 -20.55
C ASN A 369 8.60 34.36 -19.96
N TYR A 370 9.02 33.24 -20.56
CA TYR A 370 10.17 32.45 -20.09
C TYR A 370 11.31 32.50 -21.10
N ASP A 371 12.51 32.84 -20.61
CA ASP A 371 13.72 32.91 -21.44
C ASP A 371 14.62 31.68 -21.17
N ALA A 372 15.47 31.71 -20.14
CA ALA A 372 16.36 30.60 -19.78
C ALA A 372 15.58 29.34 -19.37
N ASN A 373 14.43 29.52 -18.73
CA ASN A 373 13.55 28.44 -18.29
C ASN A 373 12.50 28.01 -19.34
N ARG A 374 12.61 28.49 -20.59
CA ARG A 374 11.60 28.20 -21.63
C ARG A 374 11.44 26.71 -21.90
N ARG A 375 12.54 25.97 -21.98
CA ARG A 375 12.51 24.52 -22.24
C ARG A 375 11.83 23.77 -21.11
N GLN A 376 12.20 24.07 -19.86
CA GLN A 376 11.58 23.51 -18.66
C GLN A 376 10.07 23.79 -18.65
N ALA A 377 9.68 25.01 -19.05
CA ALA A 377 8.29 25.40 -19.11
C ALA A 377 7.51 24.63 -20.18
N LEU A 378 8.04 24.53 -21.40
CA LEU A 378 7.44 23.77 -22.50
C LEU A 378 7.37 22.27 -22.19
N ALA A 379 8.40 21.69 -21.57
CA ALA A 379 8.39 20.29 -21.16
C ALA A 379 7.24 20.01 -20.19
N ASN A 380 6.98 20.89 -19.22
CA ASN A 380 5.85 20.71 -18.31
C ASN A 380 4.48 20.77 -19.02
N VAL A 381 4.33 21.54 -20.11
CA VAL A 381 3.11 21.52 -20.94
C VAL A 381 2.88 20.12 -21.49
N GLY A 382 3.88 19.55 -22.18
CA GLY A 382 3.77 18.20 -22.74
C GLY A 382 3.59 17.11 -21.68
N LEU A 383 4.31 17.21 -20.57
CA LEU A 383 4.14 16.30 -19.43
C LEU A 383 2.70 16.34 -18.93
N SER A 384 2.10 17.52 -18.79
CA SER A 384 0.73 17.67 -18.30
C SER A 384 -0.33 17.10 -19.25
N LEU A 385 -0.09 17.13 -20.57
CA LEU A 385 -0.95 16.45 -21.55
C LEU A 385 -0.89 14.93 -21.37
N GLY A 386 0.30 14.35 -21.24
CA GLY A 386 0.46 12.91 -20.98
C GLY A 386 -0.08 12.48 -19.61
N ALA A 387 0.00 13.35 -18.60
CA ALA A 387 -0.49 13.11 -17.24
C ALA A 387 -1.97 12.73 -17.20
N VAL A 388 -2.78 13.22 -18.14
CA VAL A 388 -4.21 12.91 -18.23
C VAL A 388 -4.42 11.43 -18.55
N TYR A 389 -3.59 10.82 -19.40
CA TYR A 389 -3.72 9.42 -19.80
C TYR A 389 -2.91 8.43 -18.96
N ALA A 390 -1.93 8.92 -18.19
CA ALA A 390 -1.11 8.09 -17.31
C ALA A 390 -1.92 7.14 -16.40
N PRO A 391 -3.10 7.52 -15.85
CA PRO A 391 -3.95 6.58 -15.11
C PRO A 391 -4.24 5.31 -15.91
N ALA A 392 -4.74 5.40 -17.15
CA ALA A 392 -5.07 4.23 -17.96
C ALA A 392 -3.88 3.29 -18.17
N LEU A 393 -2.68 3.85 -18.41
CA LEU A 393 -1.46 3.05 -18.63
C LEU A 393 -0.97 2.37 -17.34
N LYS A 394 -1.12 3.00 -16.16
CA LYS A 394 -0.76 2.39 -14.87
C LYS A 394 -1.51 1.08 -14.59
N PHE A 395 -2.67 0.90 -15.20
CA PHE A 395 -3.55 -0.26 -15.03
C PHE A 395 -3.61 -1.15 -16.28
N HIS A 396 -2.91 -0.79 -17.36
CA HIS A 396 -2.76 -1.60 -18.57
C HIS A 396 -1.57 -2.55 -18.43
N TRP A 397 -1.64 -3.75 -19.03
CA TRP A 397 -0.65 -4.81 -18.84
C TRP A 397 0.80 -4.39 -19.20
N GLY A 398 1.76 -4.68 -18.31
CA GLY A 398 3.19 -4.67 -18.61
C GLY A 398 3.90 -3.34 -18.31
N VAL A 399 4.67 -3.32 -17.22
CA VAL A 399 5.73 -2.36 -16.81
C VAL A 399 5.71 -0.96 -17.48
N PHE A 400 4.62 -0.20 -17.35
CA PHE A 400 4.63 1.24 -17.66
C PHE A 400 5.44 1.99 -16.59
N GLU A 401 6.51 2.67 -16.99
CA GLU A 401 7.34 3.44 -16.06
C GLU A 401 6.78 4.87 -15.86
N ASN A 402 5.88 5.00 -14.88
CA ASN A 402 5.34 6.30 -14.50
C ASN A 402 6.34 7.16 -13.69
N LYS A 403 6.20 8.49 -13.74
CA LYS A 403 7.07 9.42 -12.99
C LYS A 403 6.26 10.49 -12.24
N ILE A 404 6.72 10.83 -11.03
CA ILE A 404 6.35 12.09 -10.37
C ILE A 404 7.25 13.20 -10.90
N VAL A 405 6.68 14.28 -11.42
CA VAL A 405 7.46 15.42 -11.94
C VAL A 405 7.81 16.37 -10.80
N VAL A 406 9.08 16.72 -10.63
CA VAL A 406 9.55 17.64 -9.59
C VAL A 406 10.19 18.86 -10.23
N ASN A 407 9.51 20.00 -10.13
CA ASN A 407 10.05 21.30 -10.52
C ASN A 407 10.80 21.91 -9.32
N SER A 408 12.13 21.83 -9.38
CA SER A 408 13.06 22.30 -8.34
C SER A 408 13.80 23.54 -8.81
N GLY A 409 13.97 24.53 -7.93
CA GLY A 409 14.76 25.74 -8.20
C GLY A 409 14.43 26.84 -7.21
N GLU A 410 15.13 27.96 -7.27
CA GLU A 410 14.92 29.10 -6.35
C GLU A 410 13.47 29.67 -6.38
N PRO A 411 13.08 30.47 -5.37
CA PRO A 411 11.83 31.22 -5.41
C PRO A 411 11.77 32.20 -6.60
N TRP A 412 10.56 32.60 -7.00
CA TRP A 412 10.30 33.63 -8.04
C TRP A 412 10.67 33.26 -9.49
N LEU A 413 10.96 32.00 -9.79
CA LEU A 413 11.28 31.55 -11.16
C LEU A 413 10.06 31.34 -12.06
N GLY A 414 8.84 31.45 -11.51
CA GLY A 414 7.59 31.28 -12.26
C GLY A 414 7.03 29.86 -12.31
N LYS A 415 7.59 28.91 -11.55
CA LYS A 415 7.14 27.50 -11.49
C LYS A 415 5.63 27.38 -11.22
N THR A 416 5.14 28.04 -10.16
CA THR A 416 3.72 28.07 -9.78
C THR A 416 2.87 28.80 -10.80
N THR A 417 3.36 29.91 -11.35
CA THR A 417 2.66 30.68 -12.40
C THR A 417 2.43 29.83 -13.65
N LEU A 418 3.43 29.04 -14.04
CA LEU A 418 3.30 28.12 -15.17
C LEU A 418 2.27 27.04 -14.89
N MET A 419 2.32 26.37 -13.72
CA MET A 419 1.35 25.29 -13.46
C MET A 419 -0.08 25.83 -13.38
N GLN A 420 -0.30 27.04 -12.86
CA GLN A 420 -1.62 27.69 -12.95
C GLN A 420 -2.06 27.88 -14.41
N ALA A 421 -1.16 28.36 -15.27
CA ALA A 421 -1.47 28.56 -16.70
C ALA A 421 -1.84 27.24 -17.39
N ILE A 422 -1.09 26.17 -17.11
CA ILE A 422 -1.36 24.82 -17.64
C ILE A 422 -2.70 24.30 -17.13
N MET A 423 -3.01 24.40 -15.84
CA MET A 423 -4.27 23.90 -15.29
C MET A 423 -5.48 24.67 -15.85
N ASN A 424 -5.35 25.99 -16.04
CA ASN A 424 -6.37 26.80 -16.71
C ASN A 424 -6.57 26.38 -18.17
N ALA A 425 -5.49 26.06 -18.89
CA ALA A 425 -5.54 25.60 -20.29
C ALA A 425 -6.15 24.19 -20.42
N LEU A 426 -5.76 23.27 -19.53
CA LEU A 426 -6.39 21.96 -19.40
C LEU A 426 -7.87 22.09 -19.06
N GLY A 427 -8.24 23.13 -18.30
CA GLY A 427 -9.59 23.30 -17.79
C GLY A 427 -9.86 22.44 -16.56
N ILE A 428 -8.85 22.23 -15.70
CA ILE A 428 -8.97 21.42 -14.49
C ILE A 428 -9.05 22.35 -13.28
N TYR A 429 -10.11 22.22 -12.47
CA TYR A 429 -10.35 23.07 -11.29
C TYR A 429 -10.35 22.29 -9.97
N GLY A 430 -10.48 23.02 -8.86
CA GLY A 430 -10.65 22.45 -7.52
C GLY A 430 -9.34 22.22 -6.76
N ARG A 431 -9.42 21.47 -5.65
CA ARG A 431 -8.31 21.24 -4.69
C ARG A 431 -7.13 20.42 -5.25
N ILE A 432 -7.18 20.11 -6.54
CA ILE A 432 -6.17 19.36 -7.31
C ILE A 432 -4.99 20.27 -7.69
N TYR A 433 -5.16 21.59 -7.52
CA TYR A 433 -4.11 22.60 -7.48
C TYR A 433 -3.89 23.06 -6.03
N GLY A 434 -3.02 22.39 -5.28
CA GLY A 434 -2.74 22.76 -3.89
C GLY A 434 -1.75 23.91 -3.82
N THR A 435 -2.20 25.17 -3.88
CA THR A 435 -1.36 26.37 -3.64
C THR A 435 -1.18 26.75 -2.19
N ASP A 436 -2.07 26.25 -1.32
CA ASP A 436 -2.18 26.77 0.04
C ASP A 436 -1.69 25.74 1.07
N GLU A 437 -1.33 26.24 2.25
CA GLU A 437 -0.44 25.67 3.26
C GLU A 437 -0.76 24.32 3.97
N PRO A 438 -1.88 23.58 3.81
CA PRO A 438 -2.12 22.46 4.74
C PRO A 438 -1.88 21.06 4.15
N SER A 439 -0.88 20.88 3.28
CA SER A 439 -0.40 19.60 2.72
C SER A 439 0.38 18.72 3.71
N ARG A 440 0.64 19.21 4.93
CA ARG A 440 1.60 18.67 5.92
C ARG A 440 1.25 17.34 6.59
N THR A 441 0.25 16.59 6.13
CA THR A 441 -0.10 15.29 6.75
C THR A 441 -0.21 14.17 5.72
N THR A 442 0.36 13.03 6.07
CA THR A 442 0.34 11.80 5.26
C THR A 442 -1.06 11.41 4.73
N PRO A 443 -2.15 11.46 5.53
CA PRO A 443 -3.50 11.16 5.04
C PRO A 443 -4.04 12.16 4.01
N ARG A 444 -3.56 13.41 4.01
CA ARG A 444 -4.04 14.43 3.07
C ARG A 444 -3.43 14.27 1.69
N VAL A 445 -2.13 13.98 1.62
CA VAL A 445 -1.43 13.63 0.37
C VAL A 445 -2.04 12.37 -0.25
N ARG A 446 -2.31 11.33 0.57
CA ARG A 446 -3.01 10.11 0.17
C ARG A 446 -4.33 10.42 -0.55
N ASN A 447 -5.16 11.26 0.05
CA ASN A 447 -6.49 11.53 -0.47
C ASN A 447 -6.47 12.40 -1.74
N LEU A 448 -5.49 13.29 -1.91
CA LEU A 448 -5.35 14.07 -3.14
C LEU A 448 -4.97 13.19 -4.34
N LEU A 449 -4.11 12.20 -4.12
CA LEU A 449 -3.68 11.25 -5.16
C LEU A 449 -4.76 10.20 -5.53
N THR A 450 -5.86 10.16 -4.78
CA THR A 450 -6.99 9.23 -4.95
C THR A 450 -8.32 9.96 -5.21
N SER A 451 -8.35 11.29 -5.20
CA SER A 451 -9.59 12.06 -5.32
C SER A 451 -10.16 12.08 -6.73
N SER A 452 -9.32 11.94 -7.77
CA SER A 452 -9.75 11.84 -9.16
C SER A 452 -8.62 11.28 -10.02
N MET A 453 -8.92 10.97 -11.29
CA MET A 453 -7.92 10.61 -12.32
C MET A 453 -7.16 11.83 -12.85
N ALA A 454 -7.55 13.05 -12.49
CA ALA A 454 -6.92 14.26 -13.01
C ALA A 454 -5.50 14.45 -12.44
N PRO A 455 -4.55 15.03 -13.21
CA PRO A 455 -3.23 15.38 -12.71
C PRO A 455 -3.29 16.32 -11.50
N VAL A 456 -2.51 16.01 -10.46
CA VAL A 456 -2.45 16.77 -9.19
C VAL A 456 -1.17 17.60 -9.14
N VAL A 457 -1.27 18.83 -8.65
CA VAL A 457 -0.12 19.72 -8.40
C VAL A 457 0.01 20.01 -6.91
N PHE A 458 1.17 19.68 -6.35
CA PHE A 458 1.60 20.06 -5.01
C PHE A 458 2.52 21.27 -5.10
N ASN A 459 2.06 22.44 -4.64
CA ASN A 459 2.87 23.65 -4.63
C ASN A 459 3.62 23.83 -3.29
N ASP A 460 4.75 24.54 -3.33
CA ASP A 460 5.57 24.92 -2.16
C ASP A 460 5.86 23.76 -1.20
N VAL A 461 6.21 22.60 -1.76
CA VAL A 461 6.51 21.38 -1.00
C VAL A 461 7.81 21.55 -0.20
N ASP A 462 7.70 21.40 1.10
CA ASP A 462 8.79 21.46 2.08
C ASP A 462 9.32 20.07 2.48
N GLU A 463 10.29 20.03 3.38
CA GLU A 463 10.94 18.78 3.80
C GLU A 463 9.95 17.79 4.45
N GLN A 464 9.07 18.28 5.32
CA GLN A 464 8.06 17.47 6.00
C GLN A 464 7.09 16.82 5.01
N THR A 465 6.74 17.55 3.94
CA THR A 465 5.85 17.03 2.90
C THR A 465 6.55 15.97 2.03
N PHE A 466 7.85 16.13 1.74
CA PHE A 466 8.63 15.07 1.10
C PHE A 466 8.78 13.82 1.98
N GLU A 467 8.96 13.96 3.29
CA GLU A 467 8.95 12.82 4.23
C GLU A 467 7.61 12.06 4.19
N ALA A 468 6.50 12.79 4.16
CA ALA A 468 5.17 12.20 4.01
C ALA A 468 5.01 11.50 2.64
N LEU A 469 5.52 12.09 1.56
CA LEU A 469 5.52 11.51 0.22
C LEU A 469 6.42 10.27 0.12
N ARG A 470 7.45 10.11 0.95
CA ARG A 470 8.38 8.96 0.89
C ARG A 470 7.68 7.60 0.87
N ASN A 471 6.62 7.45 1.67
CA ASN A 471 5.90 6.19 1.79
C ASN A 471 4.91 5.95 0.63
N TYR A 472 4.49 7.00 -0.09
CA TYR A 472 3.40 6.96 -1.08
C TYR A 472 3.87 7.23 -2.52
N GLY A 473 4.97 7.95 -2.70
CA GLY A 473 5.58 8.23 -4.01
C GLY A 473 6.14 6.97 -4.68
N LEU A 474 6.49 5.95 -3.89
CA LEU A 474 6.81 4.61 -4.42
C LEU A 474 5.58 3.96 -5.07
N ALA A 475 4.43 3.99 -4.38
CA ALA A 475 3.16 3.48 -4.88
C ALA A 475 2.62 4.27 -6.08
N SER A 476 3.02 5.54 -6.23
CA SER A 476 2.52 6.40 -7.30
C SER A 476 3.18 6.25 -8.67
N THR A 477 4.24 5.44 -8.70
CA THR A 477 5.16 5.28 -9.82
C THR A 477 5.43 3.82 -10.14
N THR A 478 4.87 2.90 -9.34
CA THR A 478 4.83 1.45 -9.60
C THR A 478 3.47 1.04 -10.15
N ASP A 479 3.49 -0.03 -10.96
CA ASP A 479 2.30 -0.77 -11.37
C ASP A 479 1.38 -1.03 -10.15
N ALA A 480 0.09 -0.74 -10.31
CA ALA A 480 -0.94 -0.94 -9.30
C ALA A 480 -0.97 -2.38 -8.75
N VAL A 481 -0.62 -3.37 -9.58
CA VAL A 481 -0.52 -4.79 -9.22
C VAL A 481 0.62 -5.04 -8.23
N VAL A 482 1.76 -4.36 -8.40
CA VAL A 482 2.96 -4.52 -7.54
C VAL A 482 2.74 -3.86 -6.17
N THR A 483 1.99 -2.76 -6.12
CA THR A 483 1.65 -2.04 -4.89
C THR A 483 0.83 -2.92 -3.91
N GLY A 484 -0.08 -3.75 -4.42
CA GLY A 484 -0.83 -4.72 -3.61
C GLY A 484 0.05 -5.83 -3.00
N VAL A 485 1.04 -6.32 -3.75
CA VAL A 485 1.95 -7.41 -3.31
C VAL A 485 3.03 -6.91 -2.34
N GLN A 486 3.52 -5.67 -2.52
CA GLN A 486 4.50 -5.07 -1.61
C GLN A 486 3.89 -4.69 -0.26
N ALA A 487 2.63 -4.24 -0.22
CA ALA A 487 1.91 -3.99 1.03
C ALA A 487 1.66 -5.28 1.84
N ALA A 488 1.32 -6.37 1.15
CA ALA A 488 1.10 -7.68 1.77
C ALA A 488 2.39 -8.31 2.33
N SER A 489 3.52 -8.19 1.60
CA SER A 489 4.81 -8.78 2.00
C SER A 489 5.52 -8.05 3.15
N ALA A 490 5.17 -6.79 3.43
CA ALA A 490 5.72 -6.00 4.54
C ALA A 490 5.01 -6.24 5.90
N GLY A 491 4.07 -7.19 5.98
CA GLY A 491 3.39 -7.57 7.23
C GLY A 491 2.40 -6.52 7.76
N ARG A 492 1.98 -5.55 6.94
CA ARG A 492 1.11 -4.43 7.34
C ARG A 492 -0.40 -4.65 7.15
N GLY A 493 -0.81 -5.85 6.75
CA GLY A 493 -2.21 -6.22 6.54
C GLY A 493 -2.84 -5.59 5.29
N PHE A 494 -3.94 -6.18 4.81
CA PHE A 494 -4.72 -5.68 3.66
C PHE A 494 -5.34 -4.28 3.88
N ARG A 495 -5.22 -3.70 5.09
CA ARG A 495 -5.77 -2.39 5.47
C ARG A 495 -5.03 -1.19 4.87
N GLU A 496 -3.82 -1.36 4.34
CA GLU A 496 -2.99 -0.26 3.80
C GLU A 496 -2.76 -0.36 2.28
N VAL A 497 -3.68 -0.97 1.51
CA VAL A 497 -3.59 -0.93 0.04
C VAL A 497 -3.85 0.51 -0.40
N PHE A 498 -2.82 1.20 -0.88
CA PHE A 498 -2.94 2.54 -1.44
C PHE A 498 -2.60 2.50 -2.93
N ILE A 499 -3.61 2.69 -3.78
CA ILE A 499 -3.43 2.83 -5.23
C ILE A 499 -3.56 4.30 -5.57
N THR A 500 -2.50 4.94 -6.08
CA THR A 500 -2.66 6.25 -6.69
C THR A 500 -3.32 6.11 -8.04
N VAL A 501 -4.28 6.98 -8.31
CA VAL A 501 -4.95 7.01 -9.60
C VAL A 501 -4.40 8.18 -10.42
N ALA A 502 -4.21 9.35 -9.81
CA ALA A 502 -3.66 10.54 -10.46
C ALA A 502 -2.14 10.44 -10.74
N ASN A 503 -1.67 11.22 -11.73
CA ASN A 503 -0.26 11.58 -11.82
C ASN A 503 0.04 12.86 -11.03
N ALA A 504 1.28 13.06 -10.58
CA ALA A 504 1.63 14.14 -9.66
C ALA A 504 2.77 15.04 -10.18
N PHE A 505 2.58 16.34 -9.96
CA PHE A 505 3.57 17.39 -10.13
C PHE A 505 3.89 18.00 -8.76
N ILE A 506 5.16 18.20 -8.48
CA ILE A 506 5.66 18.81 -7.25
C ILE A 506 6.41 20.09 -7.63
N ILE A 507 6.09 21.19 -6.97
CA ILE A 507 6.81 22.46 -7.08
C ILE A 507 7.48 22.71 -5.73
N THR A 508 8.79 22.92 -5.75
CA THR A 508 9.56 23.12 -4.53
C THR A 508 10.72 24.08 -4.74
N ASN A 509 11.15 24.70 -3.63
CA ASN A 509 12.37 25.50 -3.56
C ASN A 509 13.58 24.70 -3.04
N LEU A 510 13.38 23.42 -2.68
CA LEU A 510 14.46 22.52 -2.28
C LEU A 510 15.28 22.07 -3.49
N LYS A 511 16.60 21.97 -3.30
CA LYS A 511 17.50 21.40 -4.30
C LYS A 511 17.38 19.87 -4.31
N ILE A 512 17.66 19.26 -5.47
CA ILE A 512 17.60 17.79 -5.67
C ILE A 512 18.38 17.04 -4.58
N GLY A 513 19.60 17.47 -4.23
CA GLY A 513 20.39 16.81 -3.19
C GLY A 513 19.71 16.76 -1.81
N LYS A 514 18.97 17.81 -1.44
CA LYS A 514 18.23 17.84 -0.17
C LYS A 514 16.98 16.95 -0.22
N ILE A 515 16.25 16.99 -1.33
CA ILE A 515 15.14 16.07 -1.59
C ILE A 515 15.65 14.62 -1.51
N ALA A 516 16.83 14.36 -2.06
CA ALA A 516 17.42 13.05 -2.09
C ALA A 516 17.83 12.52 -0.71
N GLU A 517 18.37 13.37 0.14
CA GLU A 517 18.63 13.08 1.54
C GLU A 517 17.34 12.65 2.27
N ILE A 518 16.29 13.45 2.16
CA ILE A 518 15.00 13.24 2.83
C ILE A 518 14.35 11.93 2.39
N MET A 519 14.27 11.72 1.08
CA MET A 519 13.59 10.57 0.49
C MET A 519 14.34 9.24 0.71
N SER A 520 15.67 9.30 0.85
CA SER A 520 16.50 8.11 1.04
C SER A 520 16.36 7.45 2.41
N GLY A 521 16.03 8.22 3.45
CA GLY A 521 16.03 7.73 4.84
C GLY A 521 17.32 6.96 5.19
N ASN A 522 17.17 5.83 5.91
CA ASN A 522 18.31 5.05 6.42
C ASN A 522 18.66 3.76 5.63
N THR A 523 17.95 3.37 4.56
CA THR A 523 18.15 1.99 4.02
C THR A 523 18.11 1.75 2.52
N ARG A 524 17.64 2.64 1.61
CA ARG A 524 17.69 2.38 0.15
C ARG A 524 17.70 3.66 -0.71
N ARG A 525 18.89 4.23 -0.97
CA ARG A 525 19.07 5.52 -1.68
C ARG A 525 18.63 5.54 -3.16
N THR A 526 18.64 4.41 -3.88
CA THR A 526 18.55 4.41 -5.36
C THR A 526 17.17 4.12 -5.94
N ALA A 527 16.34 3.33 -5.26
CA ALA A 527 15.07 2.86 -5.86
C ALA A 527 14.07 4.00 -6.10
N TRP A 528 13.98 4.97 -5.20
CA TRP A 528 13.01 6.06 -5.32
C TRP A 528 13.42 7.10 -6.38
N MET A 529 14.72 7.34 -6.62
CA MET A 529 15.20 8.33 -7.61
C MET A 529 14.69 8.06 -9.02
N ARG A 530 14.68 6.79 -9.45
CA ARG A 530 14.17 6.36 -10.76
C ARG A 530 12.68 6.64 -10.96
N ARG A 531 11.95 7.07 -9.93
CA ARG A 531 10.51 7.32 -9.96
C ARG A 531 10.16 8.82 -10.02
N PHE A 532 11.13 9.69 -9.79
CA PHE A 532 10.96 11.13 -9.91
C PHE A 532 11.63 11.62 -11.18
N LEU A 533 10.96 12.46 -11.94
CA LEU A 533 11.52 13.22 -13.05
C LEU A 533 11.85 14.62 -12.53
N PHE A 534 13.12 14.90 -12.29
CA PHE A 534 13.55 16.22 -11.83
C PHE A 534 13.69 17.18 -13.02
N ILE A 535 13.05 18.34 -12.90
CA ILE A 535 13.21 19.47 -13.80
C ILE A 535 13.79 20.61 -12.97
N THR A 536 15.09 20.86 -13.16
CA THR A 536 15.79 21.95 -12.49
C THR A 536 15.61 23.24 -13.27
N TRP A 537 15.14 24.27 -12.57
CA TRP A 537 14.95 25.61 -13.11
C TRP A 537 16.20 26.46 -12.87
N GLU A 538 16.63 27.15 -13.91
CA GLU A 538 17.71 28.13 -13.87
C GLU A 538 17.34 29.32 -13.00
N PRO A 539 18.30 29.96 -12.30
CA PRO A 539 18.08 31.08 -11.39
C PRO A 539 17.76 32.39 -12.14
N GLN A 540 16.76 32.37 -13.01
CA GLN A 540 16.21 33.50 -13.72
C GLN A 540 14.81 33.81 -13.21
N ARG A 541 14.65 34.98 -12.57
CA ARG A 541 13.34 35.45 -12.11
C ARG A 541 12.38 35.61 -13.28
N LEU A 542 11.13 35.23 -13.06
CA LEU A 542 10.06 35.48 -14.00
C LEU A 542 9.93 37.00 -14.22
N LYS A 543 9.58 37.39 -15.46
CA LYS A 543 9.32 38.79 -15.81
C LYS A 543 8.26 39.37 -14.83
N PRO A 544 8.38 40.64 -14.40
CA PRO A 544 7.40 41.25 -13.51
C PRO A 544 6.04 41.41 -14.21
N ASN A 545 4.96 41.41 -13.42
CA ASN A 545 3.58 41.64 -13.89
C ASN A 545 3.04 40.63 -14.93
N VAL A 546 3.59 39.42 -14.98
CA VAL A 546 3.04 38.34 -15.81
C VAL A 546 1.66 37.95 -15.29
N LYS A 547 0.64 38.11 -16.14
CA LYS A 547 -0.72 37.68 -15.85
C LYS A 547 -0.91 36.25 -16.34
N VAL A 548 -1.36 35.37 -15.44
CA VAL A 548 -1.70 33.98 -15.80
C VAL A 548 -2.89 34.00 -16.77
N PRO A 549 -2.80 33.34 -17.93
CA PRO A 549 -3.93 33.24 -18.85
C PRO A 549 -5.05 32.40 -18.22
N SER A 550 -6.29 32.91 -18.27
CA SER A 550 -7.47 32.19 -17.78
C SER A 550 -8.14 31.33 -18.85
N PHE A 551 -7.95 31.69 -20.12
CA PHE A 551 -8.60 31.10 -21.29
C PHE A 551 -10.14 31.13 -21.25
N ASN A 552 -10.78 31.84 -20.32
CA ASN A 552 -12.25 31.85 -20.12
C ASN A 552 -13.06 32.33 -21.32
N ASN A 553 -12.41 32.98 -22.27
CA ASN A 553 -12.98 33.43 -23.55
C ASN A 553 -13.02 32.34 -24.64
N HIS A 554 -12.43 31.17 -24.40
CA HIS A 554 -12.47 30.04 -25.31
C HIS A 554 -13.70 29.16 -25.06
N PRO A 555 -14.39 28.68 -26.11
CA PRO A 555 -15.57 27.83 -25.98
C PRO A 555 -15.26 26.45 -25.36
N GLY A 556 -14.01 25.99 -25.47
CA GLY A 556 -13.57 24.69 -24.98
C GLY A 556 -12.24 24.75 -24.20
N ARG A 557 -11.76 23.57 -23.83
CA ARG A 557 -10.48 23.38 -23.11
C ARG A 557 -9.74 22.16 -23.64
N LEU A 558 -8.45 22.05 -23.29
CA LEU A 558 -7.63 20.94 -23.76
C LEU A 558 -8.12 19.59 -23.25
N ILE A 559 -8.79 19.53 -22.09
CA ILE A 559 -9.37 18.27 -21.60
C ILE A 559 -10.44 17.69 -22.53
N GLY A 560 -11.24 18.54 -23.19
CA GLY A 560 -12.19 18.10 -24.21
C GLY A 560 -11.49 17.46 -25.40
N CYS A 561 -10.42 18.11 -25.89
CA CYS A 561 -9.61 17.59 -27.00
C CYS A 561 -8.90 16.28 -26.63
N LEU A 562 -8.40 16.17 -25.39
CA LEU A 562 -7.77 14.94 -24.90
C LEU A 562 -8.81 13.81 -24.78
N ARG A 563 -10.03 14.10 -24.32
CA ARG A 563 -11.12 13.12 -24.31
C ARG A 563 -11.45 12.63 -25.74
N GLU A 564 -11.54 13.54 -26.71
CA GLU A 564 -11.75 13.17 -28.12
C GLU A 564 -10.62 12.29 -28.67
N LEU A 565 -9.36 12.65 -28.39
CA LEU A 565 -8.21 11.85 -28.78
C LEU A 565 -8.23 10.45 -28.15
N TRP A 566 -8.56 10.34 -26.86
CA TRP A 566 -8.62 9.05 -26.18
C TRP A 566 -9.76 8.15 -26.67
N ASN A 567 -10.87 8.74 -27.11
CA ASN A 567 -11.98 7.98 -27.68
C ASN A 567 -11.70 7.47 -29.10
N ASN A 568 -10.69 8.00 -29.78
CA ASN A 568 -10.19 7.42 -31.03
C ASN A 568 -9.35 6.17 -30.76
N GLU A 569 -9.77 5.02 -31.30
CA GLU A 569 -9.15 3.71 -31.04
C GLU A 569 -7.69 3.62 -31.51
N ASP A 570 -7.36 4.18 -32.68
CA ASP A 570 -6.00 4.17 -33.22
C ASP A 570 -5.04 5.00 -32.37
N VAL A 571 -5.49 6.19 -31.97
CA VAL A 571 -4.75 7.10 -31.09
C VAL A 571 -4.56 6.44 -29.72
N ARG A 572 -5.62 5.90 -29.13
CA ARG A 572 -5.58 5.23 -27.82
C ARG A 572 -4.62 4.04 -27.83
N ARG A 573 -4.65 3.22 -28.88
CA ARG A 573 -3.76 2.06 -29.03
C ARG A 573 -2.29 2.46 -29.11
N ASP A 574 -1.94 3.50 -29.86
CA ASP A 574 -0.56 4.01 -29.89
C ASP A 574 -0.11 4.57 -28.53
N LEU A 575 -0.99 5.32 -27.86
CA LEU A 575 -0.72 5.86 -26.53
C LEU A 575 -0.51 4.75 -25.49
N LEU A 576 -1.37 3.71 -25.49
CA LEU A 576 -1.25 2.57 -24.56
C LEU A 576 0.03 1.75 -24.76
N ASN A 577 0.63 1.78 -25.96
CA ASN A 577 1.91 1.12 -26.26
C ASN A 577 3.14 1.92 -25.81
N SER A 578 2.99 3.00 -25.05
CA SER A 578 4.13 3.78 -24.53
C SER A 578 4.83 3.04 -23.39
N SER A 579 6.16 2.94 -23.42
CA SER A 579 6.93 2.26 -22.36
C SER A 579 7.10 3.10 -21.09
N ASP A 580 7.17 4.42 -21.25
CA ASP A 580 7.45 5.35 -20.15
C ASP A 580 6.63 6.64 -20.26
N TYR A 581 6.57 7.38 -19.15
CA TYR A 581 5.79 8.61 -19.07
C TYR A 581 6.24 9.71 -20.04
N LEU A 582 7.52 9.83 -20.36
CA LEU A 582 8.02 10.83 -21.31
C LEU A 582 7.60 10.49 -22.74
N GLU A 583 7.63 9.21 -23.12
CA GLU A 583 7.10 8.74 -24.41
C GLU A 583 5.60 9.02 -24.52
N LEU A 584 4.83 8.69 -23.48
CA LEU A 584 3.39 8.98 -23.42
C LEU A 584 3.12 10.47 -23.64
N SER A 585 3.86 11.33 -22.94
CA SER A 585 3.74 12.79 -23.07
C SER A 585 4.10 13.29 -24.46
N ALA A 586 5.13 12.73 -25.09
CA ALA A 586 5.52 13.09 -26.45
C ALA A 586 4.45 12.66 -27.47
N LYS A 587 3.91 11.45 -27.35
CA LYS A 587 2.82 10.95 -28.21
C LYS A 587 1.54 11.77 -28.03
N ALA A 588 1.12 12.00 -26.79
CA ALA A 588 -0.06 12.83 -26.49
C ALA A 588 0.05 14.22 -27.11
N THR A 589 1.24 14.83 -27.00
CA THR A 589 1.55 16.13 -27.62
C THR A 589 1.53 16.05 -29.16
N LYS A 590 2.16 15.04 -29.76
CA LYS A 590 2.20 14.81 -31.22
C LYS A 590 0.80 14.72 -31.82
N TYR A 591 -0.15 14.13 -31.12
CA TYR A 591 -1.52 14.00 -31.61
C TYR A 591 -2.27 15.33 -31.72
N PHE A 592 -1.85 16.39 -31.01
CA PHE A 592 -2.39 17.73 -31.24
C PHE A 592 -2.01 18.29 -32.62
N PHE A 593 -0.79 18.04 -33.08
CA PHE A 593 -0.38 18.37 -34.45
C PHE A 593 -1.15 17.54 -35.47
N ILE A 594 -1.20 16.21 -35.30
CA ILE A 594 -1.85 15.30 -36.26
C ILE A 594 -3.34 15.59 -36.40
N ARG A 595 -4.04 15.80 -35.27
CA ARG A 595 -5.51 15.91 -35.28
C ARG A 595 -6.00 17.33 -35.49
N TYR A 596 -5.29 18.31 -34.93
CA TYR A 596 -5.76 19.69 -34.85
C TYR A 596 -4.83 20.69 -35.56
N GLY A 597 -3.71 20.26 -36.12
CA GLY A 597 -2.78 21.13 -36.86
C GLY A 597 -1.97 22.09 -36.00
N ILE A 598 -1.94 21.90 -34.67
CA ILE A 598 -1.22 22.77 -33.75
C ILE A 598 0.29 22.53 -33.82
N GLU A 599 1.09 23.59 -33.94
CA GLU A 599 2.54 23.47 -34.00
C GLU A 599 3.14 23.13 -32.62
N VAL A 600 3.48 21.87 -32.41
CA VAL A 600 3.94 21.34 -31.11
C VAL A 600 5.44 21.04 -31.03
N THR A 601 6.20 21.30 -32.11
CA THR A 601 7.65 21.06 -32.17
C THR A 601 8.41 21.60 -30.95
N PRO A 602 8.15 22.83 -30.45
CA PRO A 602 8.83 23.36 -29.26
C PRO A 602 8.62 22.52 -28.00
N ILE A 603 7.45 21.88 -27.85
CA ILE A 603 7.14 21.02 -26.71
C ILE A 603 7.86 19.68 -26.85
N ILE A 604 7.85 19.08 -28.04
CA ILE A 604 8.51 17.80 -28.31
C ILE A 604 10.02 17.89 -28.09
N GLU A 605 10.66 18.95 -28.61
CA GLU A 605 12.09 19.20 -28.39
C GLU A 605 12.42 19.36 -26.91
N ALA A 606 11.57 20.07 -26.16
CA ALA A 606 11.73 20.24 -24.73
C ALA A 606 11.62 18.92 -23.96
N LEU A 607 10.67 18.04 -24.33
CA LEU A 607 10.53 16.71 -23.73
C LEU A 607 11.76 15.82 -24.00
N ILE A 608 12.28 15.82 -25.23
CA ILE A 608 13.49 15.07 -25.61
C ILE A 608 14.69 15.57 -24.78
N TYR A 609 14.85 16.89 -24.68
CA TYR A 609 15.90 17.48 -23.84
C TYR A 609 15.78 17.04 -22.38
N THR A 610 14.58 17.12 -21.80
CA THR A 610 14.31 16.66 -20.43
C THR A 610 14.61 15.17 -20.24
N LYS A 611 14.31 14.31 -21.23
CA LYS A 611 14.66 12.89 -21.18
C LYS A 611 16.17 12.67 -21.06
N ASN A 612 16.95 13.38 -21.86
CA ASN A 612 18.41 13.25 -21.86
C ASN A 612 19.05 13.78 -20.57
N GLU A 613 18.59 14.92 -20.07
CA GLU A 613 19.08 15.48 -18.80
C GLU A 613 18.71 14.60 -17.60
N TYR A 614 17.53 13.99 -17.64
CA TYR A 614 17.12 13.04 -16.62
C TYR A 614 18.02 11.80 -16.59
N ALA A 615 18.35 11.23 -17.75
CA ALA A 615 19.24 10.08 -17.84
C ALA A 615 20.61 10.38 -17.20
N LYS A 616 21.23 11.51 -17.55
CA LYS A 616 22.49 11.98 -16.94
C LYS A 616 22.37 12.16 -15.43
N THR A 617 21.31 12.80 -14.97
CA THR A 617 21.07 13.02 -13.54
C THR A 617 21.02 11.68 -12.81
N ILE A 618 20.27 10.71 -13.32
CA ILE A 618 20.17 9.38 -12.70
C ILE A 618 21.52 8.66 -12.72
N GLU A 619 22.26 8.69 -13.83
CA GLU A 619 23.61 8.12 -13.92
C GLU A 619 24.57 8.72 -12.89
N GLU A 620 24.60 10.05 -12.76
CA GLU A 620 25.42 10.76 -11.75
C GLU A 620 25.04 10.36 -10.32
N PHE A 621 23.74 10.26 -10.02
CA PHE A 621 23.27 9.87 -8.69
C PHE A 621 23.52 8.38 -8.38
N GLU A 622 23.34 7.49 -9.35
CA GLU A 622 23.65 6.06 -9.21
C GLU A 622 25.14 5.84 -9.03
N ALA A 623 25.96 6.61 -9.73
CA ALA A 623 27.39 6.61 -9.51
C ALA A 623 27.70 6.96 -8.04
N VAL A 624 27.03 7.93 -7.42
CA VAL A 624 27.36 8.43 -6.05
C VAL A 624 26.88 7.53 -4.89
N THR A 625 26.08 6.47 -5.10
CA THR A 625 25.26 5.84 -4.03
C THR A 625 25.58 4.39 -3.62
N THR A 626 26.71 3.80 -4.03
CA THR A 626 27.09 2.43 -3.61
C THR A 626 27.66 2.38 -2.17
N PRO A 627 27.48 1.27 -1.41
CA PRO A 627 28.15 1.05 -0.12
C PRO A 627 29.67 1.26 -0.21
N GLU A 628 30.27 0.83 -1.31
CA GLU A 628 31.67 0.98 -1.66
C GLU A 628 32.09 2.46 -1.73
N ARG A 629 31.35 3.31 -2.45
CA ARG A 629 31.69 4.74 -2.55
C ARG A 629 31.46 5.49 -1.25
N GLU A 630 30.48 5.12 -0.43
CA GLU A 630 30.30 5.73 0.88
C GLU A 630 31.45 5.37 1.84
N VAL A 631 31.94 4.12 1.75
CA VAL A 631 33.14 3.70 2.47
C VAL A 631 34.37 4.44 1.96
N ILE A 632 34.54 4.63 0.65
CA ILE A 632 35.63 5.44 0.06
C ILE A 632 35.55 6.88 0.56
N LYS A 633 34.37 7.52 0.54
CA LYS A 633 34.17 8.88 1.06
C LYS A 633 34.50 8.99 2.55
N ASN A 634 34.14 7.98 3.34
CA ASN A 634 34.53 7.92 4.75
C ASN A 634 36.05 7.76 4.91
N MET A 635 36.69 6.94 4.08
CA MET A 635 38.16 6.82 4.05
C MET A 635 38.84 8.14 3.68
N GLU A 636 38.34 8.88 2.69
CA GLU A 636 38.84 10.20 2.32
C GLU A 636 38.75 11.18 3.49
N ASN A 637 37.62 11.20 4.20
CA ASN A 637 37.42 12.08 5.35
C ASN A 637 38.38 11.75 6.50
N VAL A 638 38.52 10.46 6.84
CA VAL A 638 39.49 10.01 7.86
C VAL A 638 40.92 10.36 7.44
N THR A 639 41.26 10.18 6.17
CA THR A 639 42.58 10.49 5.59
C THR A 639 42.90 11.98 5.69
N LYS A 640 41.96 12.86 5.33
CA LYS A 640 42.10 14.32 5.48
C LYS A 640 42.29 14.73 6.94
N ASN A 641 41.52 14.13 7.85
CA ASN A 641 41.62 14.41 9.29
C ASN A 641 42.98 14.00 9.87
N LEU A 642 43.63 13.00 9.27
CA LEU A 642 44.99 12.57 9.63
C LEU A 642 46.09 13.39 8.93
N GLY A 643 45.75 14.39 8.11
CA GLY A 643 46.70 15.28 7.42
C GLY A 643 47.29 14.72 6.14
N TYR A 644 46.76 13.62 5.60
CA TYR A 644 47.19 13.04 4.32
C TYR A 644 46.36 13.59 3.16
N VAL A 645 46.93 13.55 1.94
CA VAL A 645 46.16 13.84 0.73
C VAL A 645 45.19 12.69 0.47
N ALA A 646 43.93 13.00 0.18
CA ALA A 646 42.87 11.99 0.03
C ALA A 646 42.78 11.43 -1.39
N ASP A 647 43.89 10.87 -1.89
CA ASP A 647 43.95 10.06 -3.09
C ASP A 647 44.31 8.61 -2.76
N ALA A 648 44.32 7.70 -3.74
CA ALA A 648 44.55 6.27 -3.50
C ALA A 648 45.85 6.00 -2.72
N TYR A 649 46.94 6.68 -3.07
CA TYR A 649 48.22 6.56 -2.35
C TYR A 649 48.11 7.05 -0.91
N GLY A 650 47.57 8.26 -0.68
CA GLY A 650 47.45 8.83 0.66
C GLY A 650 46.46 8.10 1.55
N ILE A 651 45.37 7.56 1.00
CA ILE A 651 44.39 6.75 1.73
C ILE A 651 45.00 5.45 2.21
N ILE A 652 45.67 4.69 1.31
CA ILE A 652 46.33 3.44 1.71
C ILE A 652 47.47 3.71 2.70
N THR A 653 48.23 4.79 2.51
CA THR A 653 49.28 5.21 3.46
C THR A 653 48.71 5.52 4.84
N ALA A 654 47.63 6.32 4.91
CA ALA A 654 46.98 6.68 6.16
C ALA A 654 46.38 5.44 6.87
N LEU A 655 45.75 4.54 6.10
CA LEU A 655 45.18 3.29 6.60
C LEU A 655 46.25 2.37 7.18
N VAL A 656 47.40 2.24 6.52
CA VAL A 656 48.52 1.40 6.98
C VAL A 656 49.18 1.96 8.24
N ASN A 657 49.37 3.28 8.29
CA ASN A 657 50.00 3.92 9.42
C ASN A 657 49.07 4.03 10.64
N ASN A 658 47.76 4.18 10.42
CA ASN A 658 46.76 4.42 11.48
C ASN A 658 45.48 3.59 11.31
N PRO A 659 45.55 2.24 11.29
CA PRO A 659 44.40 1.39 11.00
C PRO A 659 43.24 1.54 12.01
N ILE A 660 43.53 1.93 13.25
CA ILE A 660 42.53 2.16 14.29
C ILE A 660 41.59 3.33 13.92
N ALA A 661 42.10 4.39 13.29
CA ALA A 661 41.30 5.55 12.89
C ALA A 661 40.23 5.18 11.83
N PHE A 662 40.45 4.09 11.09
CA PHE A 662 39.51 3.57 10.11
C PHE A 662 38.58 2.49 10.68
N ASP A 663 38.73 2.12 11.97
CA ASP A 663 38.23 0.86 12.58
C ASP A 663 38.55 -0.35 11.68
N ALA A 664 39.84 -0.46 11.34
CA ALA A 664 40.37 -1.47 10.46
C ALA A 664 41.48 -2.28 11.13
N LYS A 665 41.79 -3.43 10.55
CA LYS A 665 42.93 -4.27 10.94
C LYS A 665 43.63 -4.82 9.70
N ILE A 666 44.92 -4.55 9.59
CA ILE A 666 45.75 -5.18 8.56
C ILE A 666 46.05 -6.61 8.97
N THR A 667 45.91 -7.52 8.02
CA THR A 667 46.05 -8.96 8.23
C THR A 667 47.20 -9.53 7.43
N TYR A 668 47.87 -10.50 8.04
CA TYR A 668 49.02 -11.19 7.47
C TYR A 668 48.60 -12.53 6.89
N SER A 669 49.10 -12.88 5.69
CA SER A 669 48.94 -14.22 5.12
C SER A 669 50.14 -15.09 5.49
N ARG A 670 49.90 -16.25 6.11
CA ARG A 670 50.95 -17.23 6.48
C ARG A 670 51.44 -18.10 5.31
N LYS A 671 50.83 -17.97 4.12
CA LYS A 671 51.24 -18.70 2.91
C LYS A 671 52.19 -17.85 2.07
N GLN A 672 52.98 -18.50 1.21
CA GLN A 672 53.79 -17.84 0.19
C GLN A 672 52.91 -16.82 -0.56
N VAL A 673 53.33 -15.56 -0.56
CA VAL A 673 52.51 -14.44 -1.05
C VAL A 673 52.51 -14.48 -2.58
N ASP A 674 51.33 -14.68 -3.16
CA ASP A 674 51.13 -14.62 -4.61
C ASP A 674 51.06 -13.15 -5.04
N LEU A 675 52.02 -12.71 -5.86
CA LEU A 675 52.09 -11.35 -6.40
C LEU A 675 51.20 -11.15 -7.63
N LYS A 676 50.55 -12.21 -8.13
CA LYS A 676 49.74 -12.16 -9.35
C LYS A 676 48.68 -11.06 -9.34
N GLU A 677 47.98 -10.86 -8.22
CA GLU A 677 46.95 -9.81 -8.10
C GLU A 677 47.57 -8.40 -8.27
N TRP A 678 48.75 -8.18 -7.67
CA TRP A 678 49.49 -6.92 -7.78
C TRP A 678 50.08 -6.72 -9.18
N GLU A 679 50.63 -7.77 -9.80
CA GLU A 679 51.16 -7.72 -11.17
C GLU A 679 50.06 -7.38 -12.19
N GLU A 680 48.86 -7.94 -12.01
CA GLU A 680 47.68 -7.62 -12.83
C GLU A 680 47.27 -6.15 -12.67
N LEU A 681 47.29 -5.60 -11.45
CA LEU A 681 47.03 -4.18 -11.22
C LEU A 681 48.09 -3.29 -11.89
N ALA A 682 49.37 -3.61 -11.73
CA ALA A 682 50.46 -2.84 -12.35
C ALA A 682 50.33 -2.81 -13.88
N LYS A 683 50.06 -3.96 -14.50
CA LYS A 683 49.81 -4.07 -15.95
C LYS A 683 48.58 -3.27 -16.38
N ALA A 684 47.48 -3.36 -15.64
CA ALA A 684 46.25 -2.62 -15.93
C ALA A 684 46.44 -1.09 -15.88
N LEU A 685 47.38 -0.61 -15.06
CA LEU A 685 47.75 0.81 -14.97
C LEU A 685 48.87 1.20 -15.97
N GLY A 686 49.21 0.31 -16.92
CA GLY A 686 50.24 0.56 -17.93
C GLY A 686 51.66 0.64 -17.35
N ARG A 687 51.96 -0.08 -16.27
CA ARG A 687 53.28 -0.14 -15.63
C ARG A 687 53.89 -1.53 -15.78
N ASP A 688 55.21 -1.59 -15.98
CA ASP A 688 55.96 -2.85 -15.98
C ASP A 688 56.15 -3.34 -14.53
N PRO A 689 55.61 -4.52 -14.14
CA PRO A 689 55.81 -5.08 -12.81
C PRO A 689 57.29 -5.31 -12.46
N GLY A 690 58.15 -5.55 -13.46
CA GLY A 690 59.59 -5.77 -13.25
C GLY A 690 60.35 -4.55 -12.73
N ARG A 691 59.74 -3.36 -12.76
CA ARG A 691 60.32 -2.11 -12.26
C ARG A 691 60.33 -2.00 -10.72
N TYR A 692 59.60 -2.85 -10.01
CA TYR A 692 59.46 -2.77 -8.56
C TYR A 692 60.29 -3.85 -7.83
N PRO A 693 60.89 -3.53 -6.67
CA PRO A 693 60.78 -2.27 -5.94
C PRO A 693 61.58 -1.14 -6.62
N LEU A 694 61.08 0.09 -6.51
CA LEU A 694 61.73 1.25 -7.10
C LEU A 694 63.08 1.53 -6.42
N SER A 695 64.07 1.96 -7.21
CA SER A 695 65.35 2.44 -6.67
C SER A 695 65.18 3.77 -5.90
N PRO A 696 66.12 4.17 -5.03
CA PRO A 696 66.04 5.44 -4.32
C PRO A 696 65.92 6.67 -5.24
N ASP A 697 66.53 6.61 -6.42
CA ASP A 697 66.46 7.70 -7.41
C ASP A 697 65.12 7.68 -8.15
N ASP A 698 64.61 6.49 -8.52
CA ASP A 698 63.29 6.34 -9.15
C ASP A 698 62.16 6.78 -8.23
N ARG A 699 62.25 6.53 -6.91
CA ARG A 699 61.24 6.99 -5.95
C ARG A 699 61.14 8.51 -5.85
N ARG A 700 62.22 9.24 -6.12
CA ARG A 700 62.22 10.72 -6.05
C ARG A 700 61.52 11.35 -7.25
N SER A 701 61.52 10.68 -8.39
CA SER A 701 60.89 11.12 -9.63
C SER A 701 59.57 10.41 -9.94
N ALA A 702 59.18 9.41 -9.15
CA ALA A 702 57.96 8.63 -9.30
C ALA A 702 56.70 9.47 -9.16
N ASP A 703 55.71 9.18 -10.01
CA ASP A 703 54.36 9.69 -9.84
C ASP A 703 53.63 8.97 -8.68
N ARG A 704 52.41 9.41 -8.36
CA ARG A 704 51.66 8.82 -7.23
C ARG A 704 51.17 7.40 -7.48
N ILE A 705 50.99 7.00 -8.74
CA ILE A 705 50.62 5.63 -9.09
C ILE A 705 51.81 4.70 -8.86
N ASP A 706 53.01 5.12 -9.28
CA ASP A 706 54.27 4.40 -9.06
C ASP A 706 54.56 4.26 -7.55
N LEU A 707 54.34 5.31 -6.76
CA LEU A 707 54.50 5.24 -5.29
C LEU A 707 53.47 4.30 -4.64
N LEU A 708 52.23 4.27 -5.13
CA LEU A 708 51.20 3.33 -4.67
C LEU A 708 51.56 1.88 -4.98
N LEU A 709 52.01 1.60 -6.21
CA LEU A 709 52.41 0.26 -6.61
C LEU A 709 53.64 -0.22 -5.83
N ASP A 710 54.64 0.63 -5.60
CA ASP A 710 55.83 0.32 -4.80
C ASP A 710 55.48 0.06 -3.32
N MET A 711 54.56 0.84 -2.75
CA MET A 711 54.06 0.62 -1.39
C MET A 711 53.33 -0.71 -1.28
N LEU A 712 52.41 -1.02 -2.20
CA LEU A 712 51.68 -2.28 -2.21
C LEU A 712 52.63 -3.47 -2.35
N TYR A 713 53.63 -3.38 -3.23
CA TYR A 713 54.68 -4.38 -3.38
C TYR A 713 55.44 -4.61 -2.06
N GLY A 714 55.87 -3.53 -1.40
CA GLY A 714 56.55 -3.60 -0.10
C GLY A 714 55.69 -4.21 1.02
N LEU A 715 54.38 -3.96 1.04
CA LEU A 715 53.45 -4.56 1.99
C LEU A 715 53.27 -6.06 1.73
N TYR A 716 53.14 -6.45 0.46
CA TYR A 716 53.04 -7.85 0.04
C TYR A 716 54.30 -8.64 0.40
N GLN A 717 55.49 -8.09 0.17
CA GLN A 717 56.77 -8.73 0.57
C GLN A 717 56.86 -8.95 2.10
N ARG A 718 56.19 -8.09 2.89
CA ARG A 718 56.07 -8.24 4.36
C ARG A 718 54.88 -9.12 4.77
N GLY A 719 54.20 -9.77 3.82
CA GLY A 719 53.03 -10.64 4.01
C GLY A 719 51.74 -9.93 4.40
N LEU A 720 51.71 -8.59 4.39
CA LEU A 720 50.54 -7.75 4.66
C LEU A 720 49.74 -7.59 3.37
N THR A 721 48.75 -8.45 3.16
CA THR A 721 48.05 -8.57 1.86
C THR A 721 46.61 -8.11 1.89
N ARG A 722 45.97 -8.10 3.07
CA ARG A 722 44.55 -7.82 3.23
C ARG A 722 44.28 -6.89 4.39
N VAL A 723 43.20 -6.11 4.29
CA VAL A 723 42.63 -5.32 5.37
C VAL A 723 41.26 -5.85 5.73
N VAL A 724 40.96 -5.91 7.02
CA VAL A 724 39.61 -6.11 7.53
C VAL A 724 39.03 -4.75 7.90
N LEU A 725 37.93 -4.36 7.26
CA LEU A 725 37.14 -3.20 7.65
C LEU A 725 35.97 -3.68 8.54
N PHE A 726 35.89 -3.20 9.79
CA PHE A 726 34.85 -3.65 10.70
C PHE A 726 33.51 -2.94 10.44
N ALA A 727 32.44 -3.73 10.44
CA ALA A 727 31.08 -3.26 10.24
C ALA A 727 30.50 -2.63 11.52
N LYS A 728 29.46 -1.81 11.37
CA LYS A 728 28.81 -1.08 12.48
C LYS A 728 29.80 -0.25 13.30
N SER A 729 30.78 0.34 12.64
CA SER A 729 31.74 1.21 13.32
C SER A 729 31.12 2.58 13.57
N GLN A 730 31.17 3.08 14.81
CA GLN A 730 30.70 4.45 15.10
C GLN A 730 31.66 5.50 14.55
N ASP A 731 32.97 5.25 14.64
CA ASP A 731 34.02 6.20 14.24
C ASP A 731 34.77 5.79 12.98
N GLY A 732 34.76 4.52 12.58
CA GLY A 732 35.44 4.00 11.39
C GLY A 732 34.65 4.13 10.09
N VAL A 733 35.13 3.47 9.03
CA VAL A 733 34.66 3.77 7.66
C VAL A 733 33.40 3.04 7.21
N VAL A 734 33.02 1.93 7.88
CA VAL A 734 31.81 1.15 7.57
C VAL A 734 30.78 1.29 8.69
N LYS A 735 29.82 2.22 8.53
CA LYS A 735 28.84 2.52 9.59
C LYS A 735 27.68 1.51 9.67
N TRP A 736 27.50 0.66 8.66
CA TRP A 736 26.40 -0.34 8.56
C TRP A 736 26.92 -1.76 8.29
N THR A 737 26.03 -2.69 7.95
CA THR A 737 26.35 -4.11 7.68
C THR A 737 25.86 -4.51 6.27
N PRO A 738 26.53 -4.08 5.18
CA PRO A 738 26.19 -4.56 3.84
C PRO A 738 26.40 -6.09 3.70
N ARG A 739 25.74 -6.72 2.72
CA ARG A 739 25.92 -8.18 2.49
C ARG A 739 27.30 -8.48 1.92
N THR A 740 27.75 -7.63 1.01
CA THR A 740 29.07 -7.64 0.37
C THR A 740 29.63 -6.23 0.36
N LEU A 741 30.96 -6.10 0.39
CA LEU A 741 31.66 -4.82 0.25
C LEU A 741 32.99 -5.07 -0.48
N PHE A 742 33.23 -4.40 -1.62
CA PHE A 742 34.42 -4.62 -2.46
C PHE A 742 34.67 -6.11 -2.74
N ASN A 743 33.62 -6.83 -3.19
CA ASN A 743 33.62 -8.26 -3.44
C ASN A 743 33.88 -9.18 -2.23
N ALA A 744 34.00 -8.64 -1.01
CA ALA A 744 34.13 -9.43 0.22
C ALA A 744 32.76 -9.66 0.89
N ILE A 745 32.50 -10.88 1.34
CA ILE A 745 31.30 -11.24 2.10
C ILE A 745 31.50 -10.89 3.58
N ASN A 746 30.45 -10.40 4.24
CA ASN A 746 30.48 -10.13 5.68
C ASN A 746 30.74 -11.42 6.49
N SER A 747 31.74 -11.39 7.36
CA SER A 747 32.07 -12.49 8.28
C SER A 747 32.64 -11.97 9.59
N ASN A 748 32.87 -12.85 10.56
CA ASN A 748 33.38 -12.49 11.89
C ASN A 748 34.92 -12.59 11.95
N TYR A 749 35.57 -11.45 12.16
CA TYR A 749 37.03 -11.34 12.24
C TYR A 749 37.45 -10.85 13.64
N PRO A 750 38.61 -11.28 14.15
CA PRO A 750 39.13 -10.79 15.43
C PRO A 750 39.66 -9.36 15.29
N ASP A 751 39.16 -8.45 16.12
CA ASP A 751 39.63 -7.05 16.21
C ASP A 751 41.02 -6.93 16.88
N ASN A 752 41.45 -5.70 17.16
CA ASN A 752 42.74 -5.44 17.80
C ASN A 752 42.79 -5.86 19.28
N SER A 753 41.63 -6.09 19.91
CA SER A 753 41.50 -6.65 21.27
C SER A 753 41.35 -8.18 21.29
N GLY A 754 41.24 -8.81 20.13
CA GLY A 754 41.00 -10.26 19.99
C GLY A 754 39.52 -10.66 19.99
N LYS A 755 38.59 -9.69 20.15
CA LYS A 755 37.15 -9.94 20.10
C LYS A 755 36.69 -10.11 18.65
N LYS A 756 35.86 -11.11 18.38
CA LYS A 756 35.27 -11.31 17.04
C LYS A 756 34.17 -10.29 16.78
N ARG A 757 34.28 -9.55 15.68
CA ARG A 757 33.31 -8.57 15.19
C ARG A 757 33.02 -8.80 13.71
N PRO A 758 31.80 -8.46 13.22
CA PRO A 758 31.49 -8.53 11.80
C PRO A 758 32.36 -7.55 11.00
N GLY A 759 32.82 -7.94 9.82
CA GLY A 759 33.68 -7.13 8.96
C GLY A 759 33.90 -7.75 7.58
N TYR A 760 34.70 -7.07 6.76
CA TYR A 760 34.98 -7.43 5.37
C TYR A 760 36.48 -7.56 5.19
N SER A 761 36.97 -8.76 4.85
CA SER A 761 38.38 -8.96 4.51
C SER A 761 38.58 -8.68 3.03
N ILE A 762 39.28 -7.59 2.71
CA ILE A 762 39.47 -7.06 1.36
C ILE A 762 40.96 -7.09 1.03
N SER A 763 41.32 -7.45 -0.20
CA SER A 763 42.72 -7.36 -0.65
C SER A 763 43.15 -5.90 -0.71
N LEU A 764 44.38 -5.58 -0.32
CA LEU A 764 44.89 -4.22 -0.46
C LEU A 764 44.97 -3.79 -1.94
N VAL A 765 45.14 -4.75 -2.85
CA VAL A 765 45.13 -4.51 -4.30
C VAL A 765 43.72 -4.17 -4.79
N GLU A 766 42.72 -4.97 -4.41
CA GLU A 766 41.32 -4.66 -4.71
C GLU A 766 40.90 -3.32 -4.13
N LEU A 767 41.27 -3.01 -2.87
CA LEU A 767 40.97 -1.69 -2.30
C LEU A 767 41.63 -0.56 -3.08
N ALA A 768 42.90 -0.72 -3.48
CA ALA A 768 43.60 0.27 -4.30
C ALA A 768 42.94 0.46 -5.68
N ARG A 769 42.50 -0.63 -6.33
CA ARG A 769 41.76 -0.59 -7.59
C ARG A 769 40.48 0.24 -7.47
N GLN A 770 39.77 0.10 -6.36
CA GLN A 770 38.51 0.82 -6.10
C GLN A 770 38.73 2.31 -5.75
N LEU A 771 39.92 2.67 -5.27
CA LEU A 771 40.30 4.06 -4.94
C LEU A 771 40.85 4.85 -6.13
N LEU A 772 41.28 4.16 -7.19
CA LEU A 772 41.77 4.80 -8.41
C LEU A 772 40.58 5.26 -9.27
N PRO A 773 40.65 6.45 -9.90
CA PRO A 773 39.57 6.93 -10.76
C PRO A 773 39.37 5.97 -11.94
N THR A 774 38.15 5.48 -12.14
CA THR A 774 37.74 4.75 -13.34
C THR A 774 37.67 5.71 -14.52
N THR A 775 38.81 5.88 -15.19
CA THR A 775 38.89 6.36 -16.57
C THR A 775 39.92 5.48 -17.24
N LEU A 776 39.48 4.62 -18.16
CA LEU A 776 40.21 4.06 -19.30
C LEU A 776 39.33 3.00 -20.01
N GLU A 777 38.07 3.32 -20.31
CA GLU A 777 37.34 2.73 -21.45
C GLU A 777 36.48 3.87 -22.02
N GLU A 778 36.53 4.04 -23.35
CA GLU A 778 36.05 5.18 -24.16
C GLU A 778 37.04 6.35 -24.33
N ASP A 779 38.13 6.06 -25.03
CA ASP A 779 38.74 6.96 -26.02
C ASP A 779 39.81 6.17 -26.78
N GLU A 780 39.40 5.27 -27.69
CA GLU A 780 40.18 4.77 -28.85
C GLU A 780 39.40 3.70 -29.66
N GLN A 781 38.25 4.07 -30.21
CA GLN A 781 37.78 3.51 -31.49
C GLN A 781 37.26 4.65 -32.35
N GLY A 782 38.21 5.39 -32.92
CA GLY A 782 37.92 6.55 -33.74
C GLY A 782 39.16 7.20 -34.35
N GLN A 783 40.14 6.40 -34.79
CA GLN A 783 41.14 6.90 -35.75
C GLN A 783 41.13 6.05 -37.01
N GLY A 784 40.91 6.73 -38.14
CA GLY A 784 41.50 6.31 -39.41
C GLY A 784 40.54 5.79 -40.46
N GLN A 785 39.79 6.70 -41.11
CA GLN A 785 39.67 6.70 -42.57
C GLN A 785 39.12 8.05 -43.05
N GLY A 786 40.01 8.86 -43.63
CA GLY A 786 39.66 10.12 -44.27
C GLY A 786 40.77 11.15 -44.15
N GLY A 787 41.85 10.99 -44.92
CA GLY A 787 42.89 12.03 -44.94
C GLY A 787 44.24 11.69 -45.56
N GLN A 788 44.30 10.93 -46.66
CA GLN A 788 45.44 11.00 -47.59
C GLN A 788 44.95 10.78 -49.02
N GLU A 789 44.67 11.87 -49.72
CA GLU A 789 44.99 11.99 -51.15
C GLU A 789 45.15 13.49 -51.48
N GLN A 790 46.42 13.92 -51.46
CA GLN A 790 46.84 15.15 -52.12
C GLN A 790 47.08 14.82 -53.61
N GLN A 791 46.63 15.73 -54.46
CA GLN A 791 47.17 16.01 -55.79
C GLN A 791 47.12 14.90 -56.84
N ARG A 792 46.23 15.08 -57.83
CA ARG A 792 46.58 15.04 -59.27
C ARG A 792 45.42 15.56 -60.14
N GLN A 793 45.70 16.69 -60.79
CA GLN A 793 45.31 17.06 -62.16
C GLN A 793 43.81 17.14 -62.52
N GLY A 794 43.40 18.33 -62.96
CA GLY A 794 42.11 18.59 -63.61
C GLY A 794 41.63 20.00 -63.37
#